data_AF-A0A7C9TY46-F1
#
_entry.id   AF-A0A7C9TY46-F1
#
_cell.length_a   1.000
_cell.length_b   1.000
_cell.length_c   1.000
_cell.angle_alpha   90.00
_cell.angle_beta   90.00
_cell.angle_gamma   90.00
#
_symmetry.space_group_name_H-M   'P 1'
#
loop_
_entity.id
_entity.type
_entity.pdbx_description
1 polymer ?
#
loop_
_entity_poly.entity_id
_entity_poly.type
_entity_poly.pdbx_seq_one_letter_code
_entity_poly.pdbx_strand_id
1 'polypeptide(L)'
;MEEILVNNDPFASGIIPPEGDYRRFDGTRNNLEDPTRGGVGDLFRRVTPVEYEDGLQAPAGTAPEGGTRRPLPDGTIPPDRPNPRVISNTVADQAERIVPNARGITDMIWSFGQFVNHTTDLAREGTEDILHESGEREIELPIPIPADDPDLGPNGTNPIPSGQLPFERDAFAPGTGTTLNNIPGRAINTVTTWLDLSTVYGSNPELARELQGSAGQLRVLNSPTGDLLPVDTDGLTEGGRFQGVGFLAGDVRVNENDSLASQHTLWVRNHNRLATEIAQAHPGFSGEQIFQRARQVNIAQFQNVVLYEWLPALLGENNPFLTPYQGYDPDIDPQTTDVFVTAALRIGHTLVSPEIQRLDANGESADGPIEFLDSFLAPSIAEGADVDEILRGLTAGVAQEVDTQVGDNLRNGLPEGIDPVAFDLLSGNIQRARERGVADYNQVRRTIGIPGVSSFAEITSDPILQQQLQDLYGSVDDIDLWVGLMAEDHVPGGSVGITEAALLATQYQELRDGDRFWFENPGEPGQAGGNDNENNGFFTPEEIAAIRQTTLAEIIRKNSGIGEEIQDNAFFLNNTGGAGDDNLSGGLGNDNLRGFAGDDTLPGSAGDDFNNGNEGNDFLDGGRGNDSLYGGRGNDTLIGGAGDDILSGDRGDDSLTGGAGNDVLLFGGRDIDFAEFGTDAIADFVVGEDTIALSESTFNALTVGALNSFATVADATAAGASAELITYDSNSGALYYNPDGNTAGLGGGGQFASLAPGLSLSASNFTVE
;
A
#
# COMPACT_ATOMS: atom_id res chain seq x y z
N MET A 1 16.02 -16.92 8.78
CA MET A 1 17.17 -16.80 7.85
C MET A 1 17.91 -15.48 8.03
N GLU A 2 17.24 -14.39 8.43
CA GLU A 2 17.84 -13.07 8.67
C GLU A 2 19.06 -13.04 9.62
N GLU A 3 19.16 -13.95 10.61
CA GLU A 3 20.33 -14.04 11.51
C GLU A 3 21.68 -14.07 10.77
N ILE A 4 21.71 -14.59 9.54
CA ILE A 4 22.93 -14.61 8.71
C ILE A 4 23.42 -13.21 8.34
N LEU A 5 22.50 -12.26 8.14
CA LEU A 5 22.80 -10.88 7.78
C LEU A 5 23.55 -10.13 8.89
N VAL A 6 23.29 -10.54 10.14
CA VAL A 6 23.92 -10.02 11.36
C VAL A 6 25.20 -10.78 11.70
N ASN A 7 25.17 -12.11 11.65
CA ASN A 7 26.24 -12.96 12.20
C ASN A 7 27.47 -13.06 11.30
N ASN A 8 27.34 -12.85 10.00
CA ASN A 8 28.49 -12.82 9.11
C ASN A 8 29.38 -11.60 9.40
N ASP A 9 30.69 -11.81 9.47
CA ASP A 9 31.67 -10.73 9.60
C ASP A 9 32.19 -10.34 8.19
N PRO A 10 31.67 -9.24 7.59
CA PRO A 10 32.12 -8.80 6.28
C PRO A 10 33.53 -8.17 6.31
N PHE A 11 34.15 -8.02 7.49
CA PHE A 11 35.46 -7.41 7.68
C PHE A 11 36.58 -8.42 7.98
N ALA A 12 36.26 -9.70 8.24
CA ALA A 12 37.16 -10.76 8.73
C ALA A 12 38.38 -11.12 7.86
N SER A 13 38.63 -10.40 6.77
CA SER A 13 39.66 -10.72 5.77
C SER A 13 40.48 -9.52 5.28
N GLY A 14 40.23 -8.30 5.78
CA GLY A 14 40.68 -7.09 5.07
C GLY A 14 39.93 -6.85 3.75
N ILE A 15 38.72 -7.42 3.65
CA ILE A 15 37.79 -7.41 2.50
C ILE A 15 37.14 -6.03 2.31
N ILE A 16 36.84 -5.30 3.40
CA ILE A 16 36.44 -3.89 3.36
C ILE A 16 37.51 -3.08 4.10
N PRO A 17 38.15 -2.07 3.49
CA PRO A 17 39.10 -1.21 4.20
C PRO A 17 38.42 -0.55 5.41
N PRO A 18 39.16 -0.25 6.49
CA PRO A 18 38.66 0.56 7.60
C PRO A 18 38.08 1.92 7.17
N GLU A 19 38.39 2.36 5.95
CA GLU A 19 37.84 3.51 5.21
C GLU A 19 37.30 3.05 3.83
N GLY A 20 36.32 2.13 3.82
CA GLY A 20 35.86 1.41 2.63
C GLY A 20 35.10 2.21 1.56
N ASP A 21 34.97 1.63 0.36
CA ASP A 21 34.20 2.18 -0.77
C ASP A 21 32.69 1.97 -0.55
N TYR A 22 32.13 2.55 0.51
CA TYR A 22 30.69 2.54 0.79
C TYR A 22 29.95 3.51 -0.12
N ARG A 23 28.64 3.28 -0.29
CA ARG A 23 27.76 4.23 -0.94
C ARG A 23 27.83 5.58 -0.23
N ARG A 24 28.10 6.64 -0.99
CA ARG A 24 28.14 8.00 -0.45
C ARG A 24 26.72 8.53 -0.21
N PHE A 25 26.57 9.40 0.78
CA PHE A 25 25.27 10.03 1.06
C PHE A 25 24.81 10.94 -0.09
N ASP A 26 25.74 11.55 -0.83
CA ASP A 26 25.43 12.37 -2.01
C ASP A 26 25.20 11.55 -3.30
N GLY A 27 25.20 10.22 -3.22
CA GLY A 27 24.99 9.31 -4.35
C GLY A 27 26.14 9.27 -5.36
N THR A 28 27.19 10.07 -5.19
CA THR A 28 28.33 10.13 -6.11
C THR A 28 29.19 8.87 -6.03
N ARG A 29 29.97 8.63 -7.09
CA ARG A 29 30.87 7.47 -7.26
C ARG A 29 30.16 6.11 -7.23
N ASN A 30 28.86 6.08 -7.48
CA ASN A 30 28.18 4.84 -7.82
C ASN A 30 28.70 4.33 -9.16
N ASN A 31 28.54 5.12 -10.22
CA ASN A 31 29.23 4.89 -11.48
C ASN A 31 30.70 5.35 -11.37
N LEU A 32 31.65 4.49 -11.73
CA LEU A 32 33.08 4.79 -11.62
C LEU A 32 33.64 5.54 -12.84
N GLU A 33 32.97 5.44 -13.99
CA GLU A 33 33.35 6.14 -15.22
C GLU A 33 32.81 7.57 -15.25
N ASP A 34 31.61 7.75 -14.70
CA ASP A 34 30.93 9.03 -14.49
C ASP A 34 30.60 9.22 -13.00
N PRO A 35 31.56 9.67 -12.18
CA PRO A 35 31.41 9.77 -10.72
C PRO A 35 30.25 10.65 -10.22
N THR A 36 29.69 11.51 -11.07
CA THR A 36 28.57 12.38 -10.69
C THR A 36 27.21 11.77 -10.98
N ARG A 37 27.13 10.77 -11.87
CA ARG A 37 25.87 10.15 -12.31
C ARG A 37 25.08 9.58 -11.13
N GLY A 38 23.81 9.95 -11.06
CA GLY A 38 22.85 9.59 -10.03
C GLY A 38 23.03 10.31 -8.69
N GLY A 39 24.00 11.22 -8.59
CA GLY A 39 24.26 12.00 -7.39
C GLY A 39 23.36 13.24 -7.27
N VAL A 40 23.37 13.87 -6.10
CA VAL A 40 22.64 15.12 -5.85
C VAL A 40 23.07 16.22 -6.82
N GLY A 41 22.10 16.97 -7.33
CA GLY A 41 22.31 18.06 -8.28
C GLY A 41 22.31 17.61 -9.73
N ASP A 42 22.12 16.32 -10.01
CA ASP A 42 21.89 15.82 -11.35
C ASP A 42 20.59 16.38 -11.94
N LEU A 43 20.53 16.42 -13.26
CA LEU A 43 19.36 16.88 -13.99
C LEU A 43 18.41 15.72 -14.23
N PHE A 44 17.11 15.98 -14.15
CA PHE A 44 16.14 14.98 -14.61
C PHE A 44 16.41 14.60 -16.07
N ARG A 45 16.37 13.29 -16.34
CA ARG A 45 16.70 12.71 -17.63
C ARG A 45 15.51 12.84 -18.58
N ARG A 46 15.80 13.19 -19.82
CA ARG A 46 14.79 13.31 -20.88
C ARG A 46 14.88 12.13 -21.81
N VAL A 47 13.84 11.31 -21.79
CA VAL A 47 13.69 10.15 -22.66
C VAL A 47 12.71 10.40 -23.81
N THR A 48 11.97 11.52 -23.78
CA THR A 48 11.01 11.93 -24.81
C THR A 48 11.38 13.29 -25.42
N PRO A 49 10.84 13.62 -26.62
CA PRO A 49 10.95 14.97 -27.17
C PRO A 49 10.41 16.02 -26.18
N VAL A 50 11.02 17.21 -26.17
CA VAL A 50 10.58 18.29 -25.29
C VAL A 50 9.46 19.07 -25.94
N GLU A 51 8.40 19.30 -25.18
CA GLU A 51 7.20 19.97 -25.65
C GLU A 51 6.91 21.24 -24.84
N TYR A 52 7.70 22.28 -25.13
CA TYR A 52 7.39 23.65 -24.72
C TYR A 52 6.75 24.40 -25.88
N GLU A 53 5.84 25.30 -25.55
CA GLU A 53 5.10 26.09 -26.53
C GLU A 53 6.00 27.08 -27.31
N ASP A 54 7.02 27.61 -26.64
CA ASP A 54 8.06 28.43 -27.23
C ASP A 54 9.34 27.64 -27.57
N GLY A 55 9.31 26.32 -27.34
CA GLY A 55 10.45 25.41 -27.48
C GLY A 55 11.53 25.55 -26.41
N LEU A 56 11.33 26.37 -25.37
CA LEU A 56 12.34 26.65 -24.34
C LEU A 56 11.85 26.45 -22.91
N GLN A 57 10.74 27.06 -22.52
CA GLN A 57 10.27 27.06 -21.13
C GLN A 57 8.79 27.38 -20.94
N ALA A 58 8.08 27.86 -21.97
CA ALA A 58 6.65 28.13 -21.87
C ALA A 58 5.88 26.80 -21.86
N PRO A 59 5.09 26.50 -20.82
CA PRO A 59 4.31 25.27 -20.74
C PRO A 59 3.36 25.13 -21.94
N ALA A 60 3.04 23.89 -22.33
CA ALA A 60 2.02 23.64 -23.34
C ALA A 60 0.64 24.19 -22.91
N GLY A 61 -0.14 24.73 -23.85
CA GLY A 61 -1.50 25.25 -23.60
C GLY A 61 -1.57 26.69 -23.06
N THR A 62 -0.49 27.47 -23.16
CA THR A 62 -0.42 28.88 -22.75
C THR A 62 -0.56 29.88 -23.91
N ALA A 63 -0.50 29.47 -25.18
CA ALA A 63 -0.73 30.38 -26.30
C ALA A 63 -2.19 30.83 -26.33
N PRO A 64 -2.44 32.11 -26.66
CA PRO A 64 -3.80 32.58 -26.92
C PRO A 64 -4.44 31.77 -28.05
N GLU A 65 -5.76 31.56 -27.97
CA GLU A 65 -6.55 30.91 -29.03
C GLU A 65 -6.29 31.59 -30.39
N GLY A 66 -5.77 30.83 -31.37
CA GLY A 66 -5.35 31.36 -32.68
C GLY A 66 -3.96 32.03 -32.73
N GLY A 67 -3.18 31.96 -31.66
CA GLY A 67 -1.78 32.41 -31.56
C GLY A 67 -0.79 31.52 -32.31
N THR A 68 0.41 32.04 -32.59
CA THR A 68 1.47 31.30 -33.29
C THR A 68 2.24 30.41 -32.32
N ARG A 69 1.91 29.11 -32.31
CA ARG A 69 2.73 28.04 -31.71
C ARG A 69 4.00 27.83 -32.53
N ARG A 70 5.16 27.67 -31.88
CA ARG A 70 6.41 27.38 -32.60
C ARG A 70 6.43 25.92 -33.02
N PRO A 71 6.80 25.58 -34.26
CA PRO A 71 7.05 24.20 -34.63
C PRO A 71 8.17 23.60 -33.76
N LEU A 72 7.97 22.37 -33.28
CA LEU A 72 8.98 21.59 -32.57
C LEU A 72 10.17 21.28 -33.49
N PRO A 73 11.33 20.85 -32.94
CA PRO A 73 12.52 20.53 -33.74
C PRO A 73 12.29 19.49 -34.86
N ASP A 74 11.26 18.66 -34.75
CA ASP A 74 10.84 17.66 -35.75
C ASP A 74 9.82 18.20 -36.78
N GLY A 75 9.39 19.46 -36.65
CA GLY A 75 8.45 20.14 -37.55
C GLY A 75 6.97 20.01 -37.17
N THR A 76 6.63 19.30 -36.09
CA THR A 76 5.25 19.22 -35.58
C THR A 76 4.84 20.51 -34.86
N ILE A 77 3.54 20.76 -34.73
CA ILE A 77 3.01 21.88 -33.95
C ILE A 77 2.59 21.34 -32.58
N PRO A 78 3.01 21.97 -31.46
CA PRO A 78 2.57 21.55 -30.14
C PRO A 78 1.04 21.46 -30.03
N PRO A 79 0.51 20.46 -29.30
CA PRO A 79 -0.92 20.27 -29.07
C PRO A 79 -1.58 21.48 -28.39
N ASP A 80 -2.89 21.64 -28.64
CA ASP A 80 -3.70 22.66 -27.97
C ASP A 80 -4.32 22.04 -26.71
N ARG A 81 -3.76 22.35 -25.54
CA ARG A 81 -4.14 21.68 -24.29
C ARG A 81 -5.09 22.54 -23.47
N PRO A 82 -6.23 21.99 -22.98
CA PRO A 82 -7.17 22.72 -22.16
C PRO A 82 -6.55 23.11 -20.80
N ASN A 83 -7.18 24.06 -20.13
CA ASN A 83 -6.77 24.50 -18.79
C ASN A 83 -6.77 23.30 -17.80
N PRO A 84 -5.73 23.12 -16.96
CA PRO A 84 -5.64 22.00 -16.00
C PRO A 84 -6.84 21.86 -15.06
N ARG A 85 -7.39 22.97 -14.56
CA ARG A 85 -8.57 22.95 -13.69
C ARG A 85 -9.85 22.55 -14.43
N VAL A 86 -9.97 22.92 -15.70
CA VAL A 86 -11.07 22.43 -16.55
C VAL A 86 -10.97 20.92 -16.75
N ILE A 87 -9.76 20.38 -16.97
CA ILE A 87 -9.54 18.94 -17.06
C ILE A 87 -9.95 18.27 -15.74
N SER A 88 -9.41 18.73 -14.62
CA SER A 88 -9.70 18.24 -13.27
C SER A 88 -11.22 18.16 -13.00
N ASN A 89 -11.95 19.25 -13.21
CA ASN A 89 -13.41 19.30 -13.01
C ASN A 89 -14.21 18.38 -13.95
N THR A 90 -13.62 17.97 -15.08
CA THR A 90 -14.32 17.19 -16.10
C THR A 90 -14.09 15.69 -15.94
N VAL A 91 -12.87 15.26 -15.58
CA VAL A 91 -12.51 13.84 -15.50
C VAL A 91 -12.53 13.25 -14.09
N ALA A 92 -12.46 14.08 -13.05
CA ALA A 92 -12.52 13.64 -11.65
C ALA A 92 -13.96 13.60 -11.13
N ASP A 93 -14.19 12.80 -10.08
CA ASP A 93 -15.53 12.68 -9.53
C ASP A 93 -15.92 13.93 -8.75
N GLN A 94 -17.00 14.56 -9.19
CA GLN A 94 -17.59 15.74 -8.54
C GLN A 94 -18.59 15.36 -7.44
N ALA A 95 -18.86 14.05 -7.27
CA ALA A 95 -19.82 13.53 -6.30
C ALA A 95 -19.16 12.89 -5.06
N GLU A 96 -17.84 13.06 -4.89
CA GLU A 96 -17.06 12.54 -3.75
C GLU A 96 -17.16 11.00 -3.59
N ARG A 97 -17.36 10.26 -4.69
CA ARG A 97 -17.38 8.80 -4.67
C ARG A 97 -15.96 8.28 -4.80
N ILE A 98 -15.49 7.84 -3.66
CA ILE A 98 -14.34 6.96 -3.46
C ILE A 98 -14.61 5.64 -4.17
N VAL A 99 -13.69 5.23 -5.04
CA VAL A 99 -13.72 3.95 -5.76
C VAL A 99 -12.60 3.09 -5.18
N PRO A 100 -12.92 2.09 -4.32
CA PRO A 100 -11.91 1.19 -3.81
C PRO A 100 -11.25 0.39 -4.93
N ASN A 101 -9.96 0.13 -4.80
CA ASN A 101 -9.20 -0.67 -5.75
C ASN A 101 -9.77 -2.09 -5.85
N ALA A 102 -10.11 -2.51 -7.07
CA ALA A 102 -10.80 -3.77 -7.33
C ALA A 102 -9.95 -5.03 -7.01
N ARG A 103 -8.63 -4.87 -6.83
CA ARG A 103 -7.70 -5.96 -6.49
C ARG A 103 -7.47 -6.09 -4.99
N GLY A 104 -8.14 -5.29 -4.15
CA GLY A 104 -7.96 -5.31 -2.71
C GLY A 104 -6.55 -4.86 -2.28
N ILE A 105 -5.94 -3.96 -3.06
CA ILE A 105 -4.66 -3.36 -2.67
C ILE A 105 -4.88 -2.48 -1.43
N THR A 106 -4.01 -2.61 -0.45
CA THR A 106 -4.12 -1.87 0.82
C THR A 106 -3.60 -0.44 0.69
N ASP A 107 -3.96 0.42 1.63
CA ASP A 107 -3.45 1.79 1.76
C ASP A 107 -1.91 1.84 1.91
N MET A 108 -1.29 0.73 2.33
CA MET A 108 0.16 0.58 2.35
C MET A 108 0.80 0.84 0.97
N ILE A 109 0.09 0.60 -0.14
CA ILE A 109 0.64 0.78 -1.48
C ILE A 109 1.02 2.23 -1.77
N TRP A 110 0.19 3.19 -1.36
CA TRP A 110 0.41 4.60 -1.62
C TRP A 110 1.29 5.20 -0.52
N SER A 111 1.15 4.73 0.73
CA SER A 111 2.00 5.18 1.84
C SER A 111 3.47 4.79 1.61
N PHE A 112 3.73 3.52 1.28
CA PHE A 112 5.07 3.07 0.93
C PHE A 112 5.52 3.67 -0.42
N GLY A 113 4.61 3.81 -1.39
CA GLY A 113 4.92 4.44 -2.67
C GLY A 113 5.41 5.89 -2.55
N GLN A 114 4.79 6.70 -1.70
CA GLN A 114 5.26 8.06 -1.38
C GLN A 114 6.65 8.03 -0.73
N PHE A 115 6.87 7.13 0.23
CA PHE A 115 8.18 6.96 0.86
C PHE A 115 9.26 6.54 -0.15
N VAL A 116 8.94 5.68 -1.12
CA VAL A 116 9.83 5.31 -2.23
C VAL A 116 10.08 6.51 -3.15
N ASN A 117 9.05 7.28 -3.52
CA ASN A 117 9.24 8.49 -4.32
C ASN A 117 10.24 9.45 -3.68
N HIS A 118 10.15 9.61 -2.36
CA HIS A 118 11.02 10.53 -1.63
C HIS A 118 12.48 10.08 -1.60
N THR A 119 12.81 8.84 -2.01
CA THR A 119 14.21 8.40 -2.15
C THR A 119 14.81 8.74 -3.52
N THR A 120 14.00 8.90 -4.57
CA THR A 120 14.48 9.02 -5.95
C THR A 120 14.49 10.45 -6.47
N ASP A 121 13.60 11.30 -5.96
CA ASP A 121 13.45 12.65 -6.49
C ASP A 121 12.89 13.68 -5.52
N LEU A 122 13.44 14.88 -5.67
CA LEU A 122 12.96 16.15 -5.13
C LEU A 122 13.46 17.22 -6.08
N ALA A 123 12.55 17.97 -6.70
CA ALA A 123 12.99 19.04 -7.59
C ALA A 123 13.35 20.28 -6.80
N ARG A 124 14.39 20.96 -7.25
CA ARG A 124 14.77 22.24 -6.69
C ARG A 124 13.67 23.28 -6.92
N GLU A 125 13.24 23.95 -5.86
CA GLU A 125 12.21 25.00 -5.93
C GLU A 125 12.66 26.22 -6.72
N GLY A 126 11.71 26.93 -7.33
CA GLY A 126 11.97 28.12 -8.14
C GLY A 126 12.43 29.31 -7.31
N THR A 127 12.00 29.43 -6.05
CA THR A 127 12.47 30.48 -5.13
C THR A 127 13.96 30.33 -4.79
N GLU A 128 14.51 29.13 -4.89
CA GLU A 128 15.95 28.89 -4.73
C GLU A 128 16.78 29.21 -5.99
N ASP A 129 16.16 29.75 -7.03
CA ASP A 129 16.81 30.10 -8.27
C ASP A 129 17.80 31.27 -8.07
N ILE A 130 19.07 30.94 -7.85
CA ILE A 130 20.14 31.91 -7.60
C ILE A 130 20.72 32.47 -8.92
N LEU A 131 20.34 31.94 -10.10
CA LEU A 131 21.18 32.02 -11.31
C LEU A 131 20.49 32.49 -12.60
N HIS A 132 19.21 32.83 -12.59
CA HIS A 132 18.61 33.61 -13.69
C HIS A 132 19.03 35.10 -13.61
N GLU A 133 20.31 35.37 -13.92
CA GLU A 133 20.89 36.72 -14.02
C GLU A 133 20.16 37.66 -15.04
N SER A 134 19.18 37.15 -15.81
CA SER A 134 18.46 37.90 -16.85
C SER A 134 17.02 38.33 -16.50
N GLY A 135 16.38 37.79 -15.46
CA GLY A 135 14.97 38.08 -15.14
C GLY A 135 13.96 37.61 -16.21
N GLU A 136 14.33 36.62 -17.04
CA GLU A 136 13.54 36.13 -18.18
C GLU A 136 12.52 35.01 -17.86
N ARG A 137 12.42 34.58 -16.59
CA ARG A 137 11.52 33.49 -16.17
C ARG A 137 10.73 33.92 -14.94
N GLU A 138 9.40 33.83 -15.03
CA GLU A 138 8.49 34.07 -13.90
C GLU A 138 8.45 32.83 -13.01
N ILE A 139 8.61 33.01 -11.70
CA ILE A 139 8.60 31.92 -10.69
C ILE A 139 7.17 31.46 -10.42
N GLU A 140 6.22 32.39 -10.41
CA GLU A 140 4.79 32.12 -10.27
C GLU A 140 4.21 31.73 -11.62
N LEU A 141 3.50 30.60 -11.68
CA LEU A 141 2.80 30.12 -12.87
C LEU A 141 1.40 29.65 -12.47
N PRO A 142 0.55 30.56 -11.97
CA PRO A 142 -0.71 30.19 -11.35
C PRO A 142 -1.68 29.58 -12.37
N ILE A 143 -2.52 28.64 -11.92
CA ILE A 143 -3.47 27.93 -12.76
C ILE A 143 -4.80 28.72 -12.75
N PRO A 144 -5.28 29.24 -13.89
CA PRO A 144 -6.52 30.01 -13.92
C PRO A 144 -7.74 29.17 -13.52
N ILE A 145 -8.60 29.72 -12.66
CA ILE A 145 -9.87 29.10 -12.25
C ILE A 145 -10.98 29.56 -13.22
N PRO A 146 -11.75 28.65 -13.83
CA PRO A 146 -12.90 29.01 -14.66
C PRO A 146 -13.93 29.85 -13.90
N ALA A 147 -14.55 30.82 -14.56
CA ALA A 147 -15.52 31.70 -13.91
C ALA A 147 -16.81 30.97 -13.48
N ASP A 148 -17.10 29.84 -14.11
CA ASP A 148 -18.19 28.91 -13.85
C ASP A 148 -17.75 27.67 -13.06
N ASP A 149 -16.52 27.67 -12.50
CA ASP A 149 -16.05 26.61 -11.61
C ASP A 149 -17.02 26.44 -10.42
N PRO A 150 -17.52 25.21 -10.17
CA PRO A 150 -18.57 24.96 -9.19
C PRO A 150 -18.11 25.16 -7.75
N ASP A 151 -16.80 25.06 -7.49
CA ASP A 151 -16.23 25.08 -6.16
C ASP A 151 -15.46 26.37 -5.91
N LEU A 152 -14.43 26.61 -6.72
CA LEU A 152 -13.44 27.67 -6.48
C LEU A 152 -13.74 28.95 -7.26
N GLY A 153 -14.72 28.91 -8.17
CA GLY A 153 -15.18 30.05 -8.94
C GLY A 153 -15.87 31.11 -8.07
N PRO A 154 -16.09 32.33 -8.58
CA PRO A 154 -16.65 33.45 -7.80
C PRO A 154 -18.06 33.19 -7.24
N ASN A 155 -18.80 32.23 -7.79
CA ASN A 155 -20.11 31.80 -7.30
C ASN A 155 -20.12 30.36 -6.77
N GLY A 156 -18.93 29.77 -6.58
CA GLY A 156 -18.78 28.39 -6.13
C GLY A 156 -18.96 28.22 -4.62
N THR A 157 -18.81 26.98 -4.15
CA THR A 157 -18.96 26.60 -2.74
C THR A 157 -17.84 27.14 -1.84
N ASN A 158 -16.61 27.27 -2.38
CA ASN A 158 -15.41 27.78 -1.70
C ASN A 158 -14.61 28.75 -2.61
N PRO A 159 -15.15 29.95 -2.91
CA PRO A 159 -14.61 30.85 -3.92
C PRO A 159 -13.19 31.34 -3.57
N ILE A 160 -12.25 31.25 -4.51
CA ILE A 160 -10.90 31.82 -4.40
C ILE A 160 -10.89 33.24 -5.01
N PRO A 161 -10.67 34.32 -4.23
CA PRO A 161 -10.81 35.69 -4.72
C PRO A 161 -9.82 36.11 -5.83
N SER A 162 -8.64 35.48 -5.92
CA SER A 162 -7.67 35.73 -6.99
C SER A 162 -8.17 35.23 -8.35
N GLY A 163 -9.10 34.26 -8.37
CA GLY A 163 -9.51 33.54 -9.58
C GLY A 163 -8.41 32.65 -10.15
N GLN A 164 -7.39 32.32 -9.35
CA GLN A 164 -6.26 31.49 -9.76
C GLN A 164 -5.78 30.62 -8.60
N LEU A 165 -5.45 29.37 -8.90
CA LEU A 165 -4.76 28.48 -7.97
C LEU A 165 -3.26 28.84 -7.95
N PRO A 166 -2.63 28.89 -6.77
CA PRO A 166 -1.20 29.12 -6.65
C PRO A 166 -0.43 27.94 -7.26
N PHE A 167 0.69 28.21 -7.92
CA PHE A 167 1.59 27.19 -8.44
C PHE A 167 2.98 27.79 -8.65
N GLU A 168 3.98 27.20 -8.00
CA GLU A 168 5.38 27.60 -8.13
C GLU A 168 6.13 26.67 -9.09
N ARG A 169 6.93 27.29 -9.97
CA ARG A 169 7.77 26.58 -10.94
C ARG A 169 9.01 25.99 -10.30
N ASP A 170 9.49 24.85 -10.82
CA ASP A 170 10.80 24.32 -10.42
C ASP A 170 11.92 25.23 -10.93
N ALA A 171 13.06 25.28 -10.22
CA ALA A 171 14.27 25.90 -10.72
C ALA A 171 14.88 25.08 -11.87
N PHE A 172 15.40 25.80 -12.87
CA PHE A 172 16.08 25.19 -13.99
C PHE A 172 17.61 25.28 -13.87
N ALA A 173 18.28 24.30 -14.46
CA ALA A 173 19.72 24.24 -14.56
C ALA A 173 20.27 25.51 -15.24
N PRO A 174 21.38 26.08 -14.74
CA PRO A 174 21.96 27.30 -15.31
C PRO A 174 22.18 27.21 -16.82
N GLY A 175 21.68 28.21 -17.54
CA GLY A 175 21.81 28.28 -19.00
C GLY A 175 20.80 27.44 -19.79
N THR A 176 19.85 26.77 -19.14
CA THR A 176 18.69 26.14 -19.79
C THR A 176 17.45 27.03 -19.66
N GLY A 177 16.44 26.82 -20.51
CA GLY A 177 15.19 27.59 -20.50
C GLY A 177 15.31 29.03 -21.00
N THR A 178 16.52 29.46 -21.38
CA THR A 178 16.80 30.82 -21.82
C THR A 178 17.05 30.90 -23.32
N THR A 179 16.82 32.08 -23.88
CA THR A 179 17.15 32.36 -25.28
C THR A 179 18.67 32.41 -25.54
N LEU A 180 19.47 32.58 -24.49
CA LEU A 180 20.93 32.73 -24.58
C LEU A 180 21.61 31.50 -25.19
N ASN A 181 21.22 30.30 -24.72
CA ASN A 181 21.80 29.04 -25.20
C ASN A 181 20.84 28.24 -26.08
N ASN A 182 19.56 28.62 -26.12
CA ASN A 182 18.51 27.91 -26.85
C ASN A 182 18.45 26.41 -26.48
N ILE A 183 18.69 26.12 -25.21
CA ILE A 183 18.58 24.79 -24.60
C ILE A 183 17.28 24.79 -23.80
N PRO A 184 16.34 23.86 -24.05
CA PRO A 184 15.09 23.81 -23.30
C PRO A 184 15.35 23.59 -21.79
N GLY A 185 14.57 24.24 -20.94
CA GLY A 185 14.74 24.26 -19.49
C GLY A 185 14.74 22.87 -18.87
N ARG A 186 15.66 22.59 -17.94
CA ARG A 186 15.80 21.28 -17.28
C ARG A 186 15.78 21.47 -15.76
N ALA A 187 14.92 20.75 -15.06
CA ALA A 187 14.88 20.76 -13.61
C ALA A 187 16.08 20.00 -12.99
N ILE A 188 16.41 20.36 -11.75
CA ILE A 188 17.51 19.78 -10.98
C ILE A 188 16.92 18.90 -9.88
N ASN A 189 17.44 17.68 -9.73
CA ASN A 189 17.13 16.80 -8.61
C ASN A 189 18.05 17.13 -7.42
N THR A 190 17.48 17.36 -6.24
CA THR A 190 18.21 17.74 -5.03
C THR A 190 18.47 16.56 -4.09
N VAL A 191 17.96 15.37 -4.43
CA VAL A 191 18.27 14.10 -3.75
C VAL A 191 19.03 13.17 -4.69
N THR A 192 19.50 12.05 -4.14
CA THR A 192 20.10 10.97 -4.92
C THR A 192 19.04 10.30 -5.80
N THR A 193 19.43 9.74 -6.95
CA THR A 193 18.48 8.98 -7.78
C THR A 193 18.24 7.56 -7.27
N TRP A 194 19.10 7.09 -6.36
CA TRP A 194 19.23 5.67 -6.03
C TRP A 194 18.18 5.21 -5.03
N LEU A 195 17.82 3.93 -5.10
CA LEU A 195 17.09 3.25 -4.02
C LEU A 195 18.04 2.96 -2.85
N ASP A 196 18.42 4.01 -2.12
CA ASP A 196 19.45 3.98 -1.09
C ASP A 196 18.98 4.43 0.30
N LEU A 197 17.66 4.50 0.50
CA LEU A 197 17.03 5.00 1.72
C LEU A 197 17.58 6.38 2.11
N SER A 198 17.81 7.26 1.14
CA SER A 198 18.18 8.65 1.40
C SER A 198 17.13 9.36 2.26
N THR A 199 15.87 8.92 2.23
CA THR A 199 14.80 9.32 3.17
C THR A 199 15.12 9.07 4.64
N VAL A 200 15.95 8.08 4.96
CA VAL A 200 16.41 7.74 6.31
C VAL A 200 17.78 8.34 6.60
N TYR A 201 18.69 8.31 5.63
CA TYR A 201 20.12 8.61 5.85
C TYR A 201 20.57 10.01 5.38
N GLY A 202 19.72 10.70 4.63
CA GLY A 202 20.01 11.99 4.01
C GLY A 202 20.78 11.86 2.70
N SER A 203 20.54 12.83 1.80
CA SER A 203 21.29 12.97 0.54
C SER A 203 22.54 13.85 0.65
N ASN A 204 22.92 14.29 1.86
CA ASN A 204 24.16 15.05 2.05
C ASN A 204 24.91 14.64 3.34
N PRO A 205 26.26 14.73 3.35
CA PRO A 205 27.06 14.29 4.49
C PRO A 205 26.87 15.09 5.78
N GLU A 206 26.40 16.33 5.71
CA GLU A 206 26.11 17.17 6.87
C GLU A 206 24.89 16.63 7.62
N LEU A 207 23.74 16.53 6.93
CA LEU A 207 22.51 15.97 7.48
C LEU A 207 22.70 14.52 7.95
N ALA A 208 23.40 13.70 7.16
CA ALA A 208 23.71 12.32 7.55
C ALA A 208 24.44 12.22 8.89
N ARG A 209 25.35 13.17 9.19
CA ARG A 209 26.04 13.24 10.50
C ARG A 209 25.12 13.73 11.61
N GLU A 210 24.22 14.66 11.32
CA GLU A 210 23.23 15.15 12.29
C GLU A 210 22.21 14.07 12.68
N LEU A 211 21.92 13.12 11.78
CA LEU A 211 21.01 12.00 12.03
C LEU A 211 21.67 10.86 12.82
N GLN A 212 23.01 10.76 12.83
CA GLN A 212 23.73 9.69 13.52
C GLN A 212 23.72 9.86 15.05
N GLY A 213 23.49 8.74 15.73
CA GLY A 213 23.55 8.58 17.18
C GLY A 213 24.83 7.91 17.65
N SER A 214 24.76 7.23 18.80
CA SER A 214 25.88 6.50 19.39
C SER A 214 25.94 5.04 18.94
N ALA A 215 27.12 4.42 19.03
CA ALA A 215 27.30 2.98 18.81
C ALA A 215 26.79 2.46 17.45
N GLY A 216 26.79 3.32 16.42
CA GLY A 216 26.36 2.99 15.07
C GLY A 216 24.85 3.02 14.84
N GLN A 217 24.07 3.57 15.78
CA GLN A 217 22.63 3.81 15.65
C GLN A 217 22.34 5.20 15.07
N LEU A 218 21.11 5.40 14.59
CA LEU A 218 20.51 6.71 14.31
C LEU A 218 19.91 7.32 15.58
N ARG A 219 19.81 8.65 15.62
CA ARG A 219 19.12 9.38 16.70
C ARG A 219 17.63 9.07 16.66
N VAL A 220 17.04 9.02 17.85
CA VAL A 220 15.61 8.81 18.07
C VAL A 220 15.12 9.64 19.25
N LEU A 221 13.82 9.92 19.28
CA LEU A 221 13.11 10.40 20.45
C LEU A 221 12.42 9.20 21.12
N ASN A 222 12.73 8.92 22.37
CA ASN A 222 12.04 7.86 23.11
C ASN A 222 10.61 8.30 23.46
N SER A 223 9.60 7.48 23.12
CA SER A 223 8.20 7.65 23.48
C SER A 223 7.67 6.43 24.26
N PRO A 224 6.60 6.54 25.06
CA PRO A 224 5.94 5.39 25.67
C PRO A 224 5.53 4.28 24.69
N THR A 225 5.28 4.62 23.43
CA THR A 225 4.86 3.71 22.35
C THR A 225 6.01 3.24 21.46
N GLY A 226 7.27 3.50 21.84
CA GLY A 226 8.46 3.11 21.10
C GLY A 226 9.27 4.30 20.61
N ASP A 227 10.36 4.03 19.89
CA ASP A 227 11.22 5.09 19.37
C ASP A 227 10.53 5.83 18.22
N LEU A 228 10.64 7.16 18.22
CA LEU A 228 10.19 8.06 17.17
C LEU A 228 11.38 8.75 16.51
N LEU A 229 11.13 9.42 15.39
CA LEU A 229 12.11 10.29 14.75
C LEU A 229 12.54 11.44 15.70
N PRO A 230 13.79 11.93 15.59
CA PRO A 230 14.22 13.13 16.32
C PRO A 230 13.35 14.34 15.97
N VAL A 231 13.28 15.29 16.90
CA VAL A 231 12.63 16.58 16.68
C VAL A 231 13.54 17.51 15.87
N ASP A 232 13.00 18.23 14.89
CA ASP A 232 13.75 19.17 14.05
C ASP A 232 13.99 20.53 14.72
N THR A 233 14.80 20.54 15.78
CA THR A 233 15.07 21.75 16.56
C THR A 233 15.82 22.85 15.77
N ASP A 234 16.47 22.48 14.67
CA ASP A 234 17.28 23.37 13.86
C ASP A 234 16.57 23.81 12.55
N GLY A 235 15.36 23.29 12.29
CA GLY A 235 14.55 23.63 11.12
C GLY A 235 15.16 23.17 9.79
N LEU A 236 15.81 22.00 9.78
CA LEU A 236 16.47 21.42 8.61
C LEU A 236 15.51 20.74 7.64
N THR A 237 14.31 20.37 8.09
CA THR A 237 13.28 19.66 7.32
C THR A 237 12.03 20.52 7.08
N GLU A 238 12.24 21.80 6.81
CA GLU A 238 11.21 22.82 6.50
C GLU A 238 10.08 23.02 7.53
N GLY A 239 10.16 22.34 8.68
CA GLY A 239 9.23 22.47 9.78
C GLY A 239 7.91 21.74 9.56
N GLY A 240 7.38 21.17 10.64
CA GLY A 240 6.04 20.59 10.72
C GLY A 240 5.29 21.09 11.96
N ARG A 241 3.98 20.83 12.07
CA ARG A 241 3.21 21.27 13.24
C ARG A 241 3.43 20.42 14.49
N PHE A 242 3.98 19.22 14.36
CA PHE A 242 4.31 18.35 15.49
C PHE A 242 5.25 19.06 16.48
N GLN A 243 4.82 19.20 17.74
CA GLN A 243 5.52 19.98 18.77
C GLN A 243 5.93 21.41 18.33
N GLY A 244 5.30 21.96 17.30
CA GLY A 244 5.58 23.26 16.71
C GLY A 244 6.86 23.37 15.88
N VAL A 245 7.56 22.26 15.61
CA VAL A 245 8.82 22.24 14.83
C VAL A 245 8.96 21.05 13.86
N GLY A 246 8.23 19.94 14.05
CA GLY A 246 8.28 18.77 13.18
C GLY A 246 9.35 17.73 13.54
N PHE A 247 9.35 16.63 12.78
CA PHE A 247 10.35 15.56 12.81
C PHE A 247 11.52 15.87 11.88
N LEU A 248 12.72 15.43 12.28
CA LEU A 248 13.95 15.44 11.50
C LEU A 248 14.19 14.05 10.89
N ALA A 249 14.41 13.99 9.58
CA ALA A 249 14.75 12.77 8.85
C ALA A 249 15.74 13.06 7.71
N GLY A 250 16.02 12.06 6.87
CA GLY A 250 16.88 12.20 5.70
C GLY A 250 16.28 12.98 4.55
N ASP A 251 14.95 13.06 4.47
CA ASP A 251 14.21 13.86 3.50
C ASP A 251 13.39 14.95 4.20
N VAL A 252 13.28 16.12 3.56
CA VAL A 252 12.62 17.31 4.12
C VAL A 252 11.11 17.16 4.20
N ARG A 253 10.51 16.28 3.39
CA ARG A 253 9.04 16.08 3.32
C ARG A 253 8.52 15.13 4.38
N VAL A 254 9.33 14.66 5.33
CA VAL A 254 8.91 13.70 6.37
C VAL A 254 7.66 14.12 7.16
N ASN A 255 7.42 15.43 7.26
CA ASN A 255 6.28 15.99 7.98
C ASN A 255 5.00 16.12 7.12
N GLU A 256 4.99 15.63 5.87
CA GLU A 256 3.87 15.84 4.96
C GLU A 256 2.57 15.20 5.45
N ASN A 257 2.59 14.00 6.04
CA ASN A 257 1.43 13.36 6.65
C ASN A 257 1.83 12.27 7.66
N ASP A 258 0.85 11.78 8.44
CA ASP A 258 1.06 10.75 9.48
C ASP A 258 1.52 9.40 8.92
N SER A 259 1.04 9.00 7.74
CA SER A 259 1.46 7.75 7.11
C SER A 259 2.96 7.80 6.74
N LEU A 260 3.42 8.91 6.16
CA LEU A 260 4.80 9.09 5.71
C LEU A 260 5.76 9.14 6.90
N ALA A 261 5.43 9.92 7.94
CA ALA A 261 6.22 9.96 9.17
C ALA A 261 6.32 8.57 9.84
N SER A 262 5.28 7.75 9.72
CA SER A 262 5.27 6.35 10.19
C SER A 262 6.22 5.47 9.38
N GLN A 263 6.26 5.61 8.05
CA GLN A 263 7.24 4.90 7.19
C GLN A 263 8.69 5.28 7.57
N HIS A 264 8.98 6.58 7.69
CA HIS A 264 10.31 7.03 8.12
C HIS A 264 10.70 6.45 9.49
N THR A 265 9.77 6.45 10.44
CA THR A 265 9.99 5.87 11.78
C THR A 265 10.30 4.38 11.70
N LEU A 266 9.53 3.62 10.91
CA LEU A 266 9.71 2.18 10.74
C LEU A 266 11.12 1.82 10.26
N TRP A 267 11.60 2.52 9.22
CA TRP A 267 12.92 2.24 8.64
C TRP A 267 14.09 2.72 9.51
N VAL A 268 13.89 3.75 10.35
CA VAL A 268 14.84 4.15 11.41
C VAL A 268 14.90 3.09 12.53
N ARG A 269 13.75 2.57 12.96
CA ARG A 269 13.68 1.47 13.94
C ARG A 269 14.42 0.24 13.41
N ASN A 270 14.22 -0.12 12.14
CA ASN A 270 14.93 -1.25 11.51
C ASN A 270 16.45 -1.06 11.50
N HIS A 271 16.95 0.13 11.18
CA HIS A 271 18.38 0.43 11.29
C HIS A 271 18.90 0.21 12.71
N ASN A 272 18.22 0.77 13.72
CA ASN A 272 18.67 0.71 15.11
C ASN A 272 18.63 -0.71 15.68
N ARG A 273 17.62 -1.51 15.30
CA ARG A 273 17.54 -2.93 15.59
C ARG A 273 18.76 -3.67 15.01
N LEU A 274 19.00 -3.54 13.72
CA LEU A 274 20.14 -4.17 13.03
C LEU A 274 21.48 -3.76 13.65
N ALA A 275 21.68 -2.46 13.91
CA ALA A 275 22.90 -1.95 14.54
C ALA A 275 23.14 -2.58 15.92
N THR A 276 22.07 -2.74 16.71
CA THR A 276 22.12 -3.39 18.02
C THR A 276 22.49 -4.86 17.92
N GLU A 277 21.84 -5.60 17.02
CA GLU A 277 22.10 -7.02 16.80
C GLU A 277 23.53 -7.25 16.28
N ILE A 278 24.01 -6.42 15.35
CA ILE A 278 25.38 -6.46 14.82
C ILE A 278 26.40 -6.19 15.93
N ALA A 279 26.16 -5.18 16.78
CA ALA A 279 27.04 -4.87 17.90
C ALA A 279 27.14 -6.03 18.92
N GLN A 280 26.04 -6.78 19.10
CA GLN A 280 26.01 -7.96 19.96
C GLN A 280 26.76 -9.15 19.34
N ALA A 281 26.55 -9.41 18.04
CA ALA A 281 27.24 -10.47 17.31
C ALA A 281 28.74 -10.20 17.15
N HIS A 282 29.12 -8.93 16.99
CA HIS A 282 30.50 -8.49 16.75
C HIS A 282 30.99 -7.41 17.73
N PRO A 283 31.27 -7.77 19.01
CA PRO A 283 31.67 -6.80 20.04
C PRO A 283 32.98 -6.03 19.76
N GLY A 284 33.74 -6.43 18.74
CA GLY A 284 34.99 -5.80 18.31
C GLY A 284 34.82 -4.72 17.23
N PHE A 285 33.63 -4.57 16.64
CA PHE A 285 33.39 -3.57 15.61
C PHE A 285 33.36 -2.16 16.19
N SER A 286 33.87 -1.20 15.42
CA SER A 286 33.68 0.23 15.70
C SER A 286 32.25 0.67 15.39
N GLY A 287 31.83 1.81 15.96
CA GLY A 287 30.50 2.38 15.67
C GLY A 287 30.27 2.66 14.18
N GLU A 288 31.32 3.07 13.45
CA GLU A 288 31.23 3.28 11.99
C GLU A 288 31.01 1.96 11.24
N GLN A 289 31.71 0.88 11.62
CA GLN A 289 31.50 -0.43 11.01
C GLN A 289 30.09 -0.97 11.26
N ILE A 290 29.57 -0.77 12.48
CA ILE A 290 28.20 -1.12 12.84
C ILE A 290 27.20 -0.31 12.00
N PHE A 291 27.37 1.01 11.95
CA PHE A 291 26.50 1.92 11.19
C PHE A 291 26.45 1.54 9.71
N GLN A 292 27.61 1.39 9.06
CA GLN A 292 27.67 1.09 7.62
C GLN A 292 27.09 -0.29 7.32
N ARG A 293 27.33 -1.29 8.17
CA ARG A 293 26.75 -2.63 7.95
C ARG A 293 25.24 -2.61 8.16
N ALA A 294 24.73 -1.97 9.22
CA ALA A 294 23.29 -1.81 9.43
C ALA A 294 22.64 -1.04 8.27
N ARG A 295 23.28 0.04 7.80
CA ARG A 295 22.84 0.80 6.62
C ARG A 295 22.79 -0.06 5.35
N GLN A 296 23.82 -0.85 5.06
CA GLN A 296 23.85 -1.74 3.90
C GLN A 296 22.71 -2.76 3.92
N VAL A 297 22.51 -3.45 5.07
CA VAL A 297 21.44 -4.46 5.21
C VAL A 297 20.07 -3.80 5.08
N ASN A 298 19.85 -2.66 5.74
CA ASN A 298 18.58 -1.94 5.69
C ASN A 298 18.24 -1.48 4.26
N ILE A 299 19.22 -0.95 3.52
CA ILE A 299 19.06 -0.57 2.10
C ILE A 299 18.74 -1.80 1.25
N ALA A 300 19.42 -2.92 1.45
CA ALA A 300 19.16 -4.14 0.68
C ALA A 300 17.75 -4.71 0.93
N GLN A 301 17.28 -4.68 2.17
CA GLN A 301 15.90 -5.05 2.53
C GLN A 301 14.88 -4.11 1.85
N PHE A 302 15.12 -2.80 1.88
CA PHE A 302 14.28 -1.82 1.18
C PHE A 302 14.28 -2.05 -0.33
N GLN A 303 15.44 -2.20 -0.96
CA GLN A 303 15.58 -2.51 -2.39
C GLN A 303 14.78 -3.76 -2.77
N ASN A 304 14.81 -4.79 -1.91
CA ASN A 304 14.04 -6.01 -2.13
C ASN A 304 12.52 -5.74 -2.12
N VAL A 305 12.02 -5.07 -1.08
CA VAL A 305 10.60 -4.72 -0.94
C VAL A 305 10.13 -3.89 -2.14
N VAL A 306 10.89 -2.87 -2.55
CA VAL A 306 10.51 -1.98 -3.67
C VAL A 306 10.36 -2.77 -4.98
N LEU A 307 11.39 -3.51 -5.40
CA LEU A 307 11.42 -4.11 -6.74
C LEU A 307 10.66 -5.44 -6.83
N TYR A 308 10.53 -6.16 -5.73
CA TYR A 308 10.05 -7.54 -5.76
C TYR A 308 8.77 -7.79 -4.95
N GLU A 309 8.25 -6.77 -4.27
CA GLU A 309 6.98 -6.84 -3.56
C GLU A 309 6.05 -5.69 -3.99
N TRP A 310 6.44 -4.43 -3.76
CA TRP A 310 5.64 -3.24 -4.05
C TRP A 310 5.41 -2.99 -5.54
N LEU A 311 6.47 -3.00 -6.36
CA LEU A 311 6.33 -2.76 -7.80
C LEU A 311 5.49 -3.85 -8.49
N PRO A 312 5.71 -5.17 -8.23
CA PRO A 312 4.82 -6.21 -8.71
C PRO A 312 3.38 -6.10 -8.20
N ALA A 313 3.16 -5.60 -6.97
CA ALA A 313 1.81 -5.37 -6.47
C ALA A 313 1.02 -4.41 -7.36
N LEU A 314 1.65 -3.31 -7.82
CA LEU A 314 1.05 -2.36 -8.77
C LEU A 314 0.93 -2.93 -10.18
N LEU A 315 2.00 -3.52 -10.72
CA LEU A 315 2.10 -3.87 -12.14
C LEU A 315 1.51 -5.25 -12.50
N GLY A 316 1.32 -6.10 -11.49
CA GLY A 316 1.03 -7.52 -11.63
C GLY A 316 2.30 -8.38 -11.69
N GLU A 317 2.31 -9.51 -10.98
CA GLU A 317 3.49 -10.37 -10.83
C GLU A 317 4.06 -10.91 -12.14
N ASN A 318 3.19 -11.15 -13.13
CA ASN A 318 3.57 -11.70 -14.43
C ASN A 318 3.70 -10.62 -15.51
N ASN A 319 3.88 -9.35 -15.11
CA ASN A 319 3.99 -8.24 -16.05
C ASN A 319 5.22 -8.42 -16.97
N PRO A 320 5.07 -8.38 -18.30
CA PRO A 320 6.16 -8.65 -19.24
C PRO A 320 7.28 -7.60 -19.21
N PHE A 321 7.05 -6.42 -18.62
CA PHE A 321 8.09 -5.41 -18.47
C PHE A 321 9.02 -5.68 -17.29
N LEU A 322 8.64 -6.52 -16.33
CA LEU A 322 9.49 -6.91 -15.21
C LEU A 322 10.42 -8.06 -15.65
N THR A 323 11.72 -7.78 -15.74
CA THR A 323 12.74 -8.74 -16.16
C THR A 323 13.67 -9.12 -15.01
N PRO A 324 14.19 -10.38 -14.97
CA PRO A 324 15.15 -10.77 -13.95
C PRO A 324 16.45 -9.96 -14.05
N TYR A 325 17.06 -9.65 -12.90
CA TYR A 325 18.35 -8.96 -12.83
C TYR A 325 19.44 -9.71 -13.62
N GLN A 326 20.19 -8.99 -14.45
CA GLN A 326 21.24 -9.56 -15.31
C GLN A 326 22.66 -9.20 -14.86
N GLY A 327 22.80 -8.43 -13.77
CA GLY A 327 24.08 -7.88 -13.32
C GLY A 327 24.16 -6.37 -13.53
N TYR A 328 25.13 -5.74 -12.85
CA TYR A 328 25.39 -4.31 -12.95
C TYR A 328 25.95 -3.95 -14.32
N ASP A 329 25.40 -2.91 -14.93
CA ASP A 329 25.85 -2.34 -16.20
C ASP A 329 26.18 -0.85 -16.03
N PRO A 330 27.48 -0.45 -16.10
CA PRO A 330 27.89 0.95 -15.98
C PRO A 330 27.43 1.84 -17.14
N ASP A 331 27.01 1.27 -18.27
CA ASP A 331 26.52 2.02 -19.43
C ASP A 331 25.05 2.45 -19.26
N ILE A 332 24.32 1.85 -18.31
CA ILE A 332 22.96 2.27 -17.98
C ILE A 332 22.98 3.65 -17.32
N ASP A 333 22.04 4.49 -17.73
CA ASP A 333 21.80 5.80 -17.14
C ASP A 333 20.60 5.72 -16.20
N PRO A 334 20.81 5.68 -14.87
CA PRO A 334 19.76 5.50 -13.88
C PRO A 334 19.08 6.82 -13.50
N GLN A 335 19.52 7.96 -14.07
CA GLN A 335 18.94 9.25 -13.74
C GLN A 335 17.42 9.23 -13.91
N THR A 336 16.75 9.64 -12.84
CA THR A 336 15.30 9.74 -12.79
C THR A 336 14.76 10.63 -13.92
N THR A 337 13.73 10.15 -14.63
CA THR A 337 13.21 10.81 -15.83
C THR A 337 12.07 11.78 -15.55
N ASP A 338 11.92 12.81 -16.39
CA ASP A 338 10.82 13.78 -16.29
C ASP A 338 9.44 13.10 -16.38
N VAL A 339 9.28 12.14 -17.31
CA VAL A 339 8.02 11.39 -17.49
C VAL A 339 7.66 10.53 -16.28
N PHE A 340 8.66 10.03 -15.56
CA PHE A 340 8.45 9.24 -14.36
C PHE A 340 7.98 10.12 -13.20
N VAL A 341 8.71 11.18 -12.84
CA VAL A 341 8.41 11.97 -11.62
C VAL A 341 7.27 12.96 -11.75
N THR A 342 6.93 13.36 -12.96
CA THR A 342 5.81 14.29 -13.19
C THR A 342 4.53 13.58 -13.58
N ALA A 343 4.59 12.29 -13.94
CA ALA A 343 3.43 11.53 -14.34
C ALA A 343 3.40 10.13 -13.71
N ALA A 344 4.25 9.20 -14.14
CA ALA A 344 4.13 7.78 -13.78
C ALA A 344 4.14 7.53 -12.25
N LEU A 345 5.05 8.14 -11.51
CA LEU A 345 5.10 7.94 -10.07
C LEU A 345 3.98 8.68 -9.30
N ARG A 346 3.32 9.66 -9.95
CA ARG A 346 2.25 10.47 -9.35
C ARG A 346 0.89 9.79 -9.36
N ILE A 347 0.81 8.55 -9.82
CA ILE A 347 -0.39 7.71 -9.68
C ILE A 347 -0.70 7.43 -8.20
N GLY A 348 0.30 7.53 -7.34
CA GLY A 348 0.11 7.47 -5.88
C GLY A 348 -0.98 8.43 -5.40
N HIS A 349 -1.14 9.60 -6.03
CA HIS A 349 -2.17 10.58 -5.66
C HIS A 349 -3.61 10.11 -5.91
N THR A 350 -3.83 9.16 -6.81
CA THR A 350 -5.18 8.62 -7.08
C THR A 350 -5.54 7.53 -6.08
N LEU A 351 -4.53 6.82 -5.54
CA LEU A 351 -4.67 5.70 -4.61
C LEU A 351 -4.96 6.15 -3.17
N VAL A 352 -4.71 7.42 -2.82
CA VAL A 352 -4.84 7.94 -1.46
C VAL A 352 -6.30 7.91 -1.00
N SER A 353 -6.54 7.21 0.10
CA SER A 353 -7.82 7.23 0.82
C SER A 353 -8.05 8.58 1.51
N PRO A 354 -9.32 9.02 1.66
CA PRO A 354 -9.62 10.32 2.28
C PRO A 354 -9.19 10.40 3.75
N GLU A 355 -9.08 9.24 4.39
CA GLU A 355 -8.85 9.03 5.80
C GLU A 355 -7.72 8.01 5.96
N ILE A 356 -6.87 8.22 6.96
CA ILE A 356 -5.88 7.26 7.44
C ILE A 356 -6.51 6.53 8.63
N GLN A 357 -6.77 5.23 8.48
CA GLN A 357 -7.32 4.42 9.57
C GLN A 357 -6.31 4.30 10.72
N ARG A 358 -6.83 4.23 11.95
CA ARG A 358 -6.06 3.96 13.17
C ARG A 358 -6.71 2.78 13.89
N LEU A 359 -6.00 1.65 13.91
CA LEU A 359 -6.51 0.44 14.52
C LEU A 359 -5.71 0.08 15.76
N ASP A 360 -6.39 -0.23 16.86
CA ASP A 360 -5.76 -0.73 18.07
C ASP A 360 -5.27 -2.19 17.90
N ALA A 361 -4.75 -2.79 18.97
CA ALA A 361 -4.25 -4.16 18.92
C ALA A 361 -5.35 -5.23 18.69
N ASN A 362 -6.63 -4.86 18.75
CA ASN A 362 -7.78 -5.73 18.47
C ASN A 362 -8.38 -5.47 17.08
N GLY A 363 -7.75 -4.65 16.23
CA GLY A 363 -8.31 -4.29 14.93
C GLY A 363 -9.46 -3.27 15.03
N GLU A 364 -9.75 -2.75 16.23
CA GLU A 364 -10.81 -1.79 16.47
C GLU A 364 -10.32 -0.36 16.28
N SER A 365 -11.23 0.56 15.97
CA SER A 365 -10.85 1.97 15.84
C SER A 365 -10.36 2.55 17.18
N ALA A 366 -9.07 2.88 17.27
CA ALA A 366 -8.43 3.33 18.50
C ALA A 366 -8.99 4.68 19.00
N ASP A 367 -9.05 5.67 18.12
CA ASP A 367 -9.55 7.03 18.39
C ASP A 367 -10.25 7.65 17.15
N GLY A 368 -10.80 6.80 16.26
CA GLY A 368 -11.34 7.20 14.96
C GLY A 368 -10.27 7.35 13.87
N PRO A 369 -10.64 7.36 12.58
CA PRO A 369 -9.72 7.67 11.49
C PRO A 369 -9.17 9.12 11.58
N ILE A 370 -8.01 9.36 10.96
CA ILE A 370 -7.46 10.70 10.74
C ILE A 370 -7.87 11.15 9.35
N GLU A 371 -8.56 12.29 9.23
CA GLU A 371 -8.75 12.94 7.92
C GLU A 371 -7.39 13.24 7.31
N PHE A 372 -7.13 12.76 6.08
CA PHE A 372 -5.79 12.83 5.47
C PHE A 372 -5.23 14.28 5.50
N LEU A 373 -6.09 15.25 5.16
CA LEU A 373 -5.74 16.67 5.15
C LEU A 373 -5.47 17.27 6.53
N ASP A 374 -6.09 16.74 7.59
CA ASP A 374 -5.85 17.24 8.96
C ASP A 374 -4.43 16.91 9.44
N SER A 375 -3.85 15.81 8.94
CA SER A 375 -2.46 15.43 9.19
C SER A 375 -1.45 16.16 8.29
N PHE A 376 -1.91 16.92 7.29
CA PHE A 376 -1.02 17.47 6.26
C PHE A 376 -0.11 18.57 6.83
N LEU A 377 1.21 18.41 6.69
CA LEU A 377 2.25 19.22 7.35
C LEU A 377 2.16 19.22 8.89
N ALA A 378 1.38 18.31 9.46
CA ALA A 378 0.95 18.33 10.85
C ALA A 378 0.76 16.93 11.43
N PRO A 379 1.76 16.03 11.33
CA PRO A 379 1.61 14.68 11.83
C PRO A 379 1.28 14.70 13.33
N SER A 380 0.27 13.90 13.71
CA SER A 380 -0.31 13.80 15.05
C SER A 380 0.26 12.65 15.88
N ILE A 381 1.27 11.93 15.36
CA ILE A 381 2.01 10.87 16.07
C ILE A 381 2.43 11.36 17.47
N ALA A 382 2.15 10.57 18.51
CA ALA A 382 2.40 10.88 19.93
C ALA A 382 1.56 12.01 20.57
N GLU A 383 0.64 12.64 19.82
CA GLU A 383 -0.41 13.55 20.31
C GLU A 383 -1.80 12.89 20.28
N GLY A 384 -1.86 11.55 20.21
CA GLY A 384 -3.09 10.75 20.15
C GLY A 384 -3.10 9.70 19.03
N ALA A 385 -2.05 9.60 18.22
CA ALA A 385 -1.85 8.52 17.26
C ALA A 385 -0.54 7.75 17.53
N ASP A 386 -0.62 6.43 17.55
CA ASP A 386 0.56 5.55 17.60
C ASP A 386 0.99 5.16 16.17
N VAL A 387 2.31 5.06 15.93
CA VAL A 387 2.87 4.54 14.68
C VAL A 387 2.34 3.13 14.42
N ASP A 388 2.21 2.33 15.47
CA ASP A 388 1.69 0.98 15.35
C ASP A 388 0.20 0.99 14.96
N GLU A 389 -0.60 1.93 15.46
CA GLU A 389 -2.02 2.07 15.06
C GLU A 389 -2.18 2.50 13.59
N ILE A 390 -1.31 3.41 13.14
CA ILE A 390 -1.29 3.88 11.74
C ILE A 390 -0.85 2.74 10.82
N LEU A 391 0.23 2.02 11.15
CA LEU A 391 0.71 0.90 10.33
C LEU A 391 -0.34 -0.21 10.20
N ARG A 392 -1.06 -0.53 11.29
CA ARG A 392 -2.21 -1.46 11.25
C ARG A 392 -3.30 -0.95 10.30
N GLY A 393 -3.69 0.32 10.44
CA GLY A 393 -4.70 0.92 9.57
C GLY A 393 -4.32 0.92 8.09
N LEU A 394 -3.05 1.20 7.78
CA LEU A 394 -2.55 1.16 6.40
C LEU A 394 -2.55 -0.25 5.79
N THR A 395 -2.36 -1.29 6.61
CA THR A 395 -2.45 -2.69 6.14
C THR A 395 -3.88 -3.20 6.03
N ALA A 396 -4.85 -2.58 6.69
CA ALA A 396 -6.26 -2.99 6.69
C ALA A 396 -7.15 -2.15 5.75
N GLY A 397 -6.81 -0.89 5.51
CA GLY A 397 -7.56 -0.02 4.61
C GLY A 397 -7.35 -0.38 3.14
N VAL A 398 -8.41 -0.30 2.33
CA VAL A 398 -8.32 -0.52 0.87
C VAL A 398 -8.05 0.79 0.17
N ALA A 399 -6.96 0.84 -0.61
CA ALA A 399 -6.60 2.00 -1.40
C ALA A 399 -7.68 2.35 -2.42
N GLN A 400 -7.70 3.60 -2.85
CA GLN A 400 -8.51 4.04 -3.98
C GLN A 400 -7.99 3.45 -5.29
N GLU A 401 -8.79 3.50 -6.33
CA GLU A 401 -8.44 2.96 -7.65
C GLU A 401 -7.43 3.85 -8.40
N VAL A 402 -6.66 3.24 -9.31
CA VAL A 402 -5.86 4.01 -10.26
C VAL A 402 -6.73 4.40 -11.45
N ASP A 403 -7.35 5.57 -11.35
CA ASP A 403 -8.19 6.14 -12.40
C ASP A 403 -8.17 7.69 -12.34
N THR A 404 -9.03 8.33 -13.15
CA THR A 404 -9.13 9.80 -13.16
C THR A 404 -9.93 10.37 -11.98
N GLN A 405 -10.52 9.55 -11.12
CA GLN A 405 -11.48 9.90 -10.08
C GLN A 405 -10.79 10.23 -8.75
N VAL A 406 -9.86 11.18 -8.76
CA VAL A 406 -9.15 11.63 -7.55
C VAL A 406 -10.13 12.23 -6.53
N GLY A 407 -9.95 11.86 -5.26
CA GLY A 407 -10.76 12.34 -4.14
C GLY A 407 -10.84 13.87 -4.01
N ASP A 408 -12.00 14.37 -3.61
CA ASP A 408 -12.28 15.82 -3.61
C ASP A 408 -11.40 16.60 -2.63
N ASN A 409 -11.05 16.00 -1.50
CA ASN A 409 -10.12 16.56 -0.52
C ASN A 409 -8.76 16.93 -1.16
N LEU A 410 -8.23 16.11 -2.05
CA LEU A 410 -6.98 16.39 -2.77
C LEU A 410 -7.14 17.39 -3.93
N ARG A 411 -8.37 17.58 -4.42
CA ARG A 411 -8.70 18.44 -5.57
C ARG A 411 -9.15 19.85 -5.17
N ASN A 412 -9.75 19.99 -3.99
CA ASN A 412 -10.43 21.22 -3.56
C ASN A 412 -10.08 21.63 -2.12
N GLY A 413 -9.27 20.85 -1.39
CA GLY A 413 -9.01 21.05 0.04
C GLY A 413 -7.54 21.07 0.44
N LEU A 414 -6.59 20.79 -0.46
CA LEU A 414 -5.19 20.65 -0.09
C LEU A 414 -4.63 22.02 0.38
N PRO A 415 -4.10 22.13 1.60
CA PRO A 415 -3.58 23.40 2.12
C PRO A 415 -2.21 23.74 1.52
N GLU A 416 -1.96 25.03 1.27
CA GLU A 416 -0.64 25.53 0.87
C GLU A 416 0.07 26.17 2.08
N GLY A 417 1.02 25.44 2.67
CA GLY A 417 1.77 25.88 3.86
C GLY A 417 0.90 26.05 5.11
N ILE A 418 0.90 27.27 5.69
CA ILE A 418 0.09 27.59 6.88
C ILE A 418 -1.26 28.21 6.55
N ASP A 419 -1.51 28.58 5.29
CA ASP A 419 -2.74 29.22 4.85
C ASP A 419 -3.73 28.15 4.33
N PRO A 420 -5.02 28.22 4.70
CA PRO A 420 -6.03 27.24 4.29
C PRO A 420 -6.50 27.42 2.84
N VAL A 421 -5.62 27.91 1.95
CA VAL A 421 -5.98 28.08 0.52
C VAL A 421 -6.10 26.71 -0.11
N ALA A 422 -7.23 26.45 -0.76
CA ALA A 422 -7.48 25.24 -1.52
C ALA A 422 -6.54 25.14 -2.74
N PHE A 423 -5.74 24.09 -2.80
CA PHE A 423 -4.98 23.67 -3.97
C PHE A 423 -5.60 22.41 -4.60
N ASP A 424 -5.52 22.32 -5.92
CA ASP A 424 -5.97 21.16 -6.70
C ASP A 424 -4.75 20.35 -7.15
N LEU A 425 -4.52 19.21 -6.50
CA LEU A 425 -3.38 18.35 -6.77
C LEU A 425 -3.38 17.79 -8.19
N LEU A 426 -4.55 17.47 -8.74
CA LEU A 426 -4.71 16.96 -10.11
C LEU A 426 -4.28 18.04 -11.12
N SER A 427 -4.81 19.25 -10.96
CA SER A 427 -4.40 20.41 -11.75
C SER A 427 -2.90 20.68 -11.63
N GLY A 428 -2.35 20.56 -10.42
CA GLY A 428 -0.92 20.69 -10.14
C GLY A 428 -0.05 19.65 -10.87
N ASN A 429 -0.48 18.39 -10.93
CA ASN A 429 0.24 17.32 -11.63
C ASN A 429 0.34 17.59 -13.12
N ILE A 430 -0.78 17.97 -13.74
CA ILE A 430 -0.83 18.35 -15.16
C ILE A 430 0.08 19.56 -15.42
N GLN A 431 -0.04 20.60 -14.61
CA GLN A 431 0.74 21.82 -14.77
C GLN A 431 2.24 21.57 -14.58
N ARG A 432 2.63 20.71 -13.63
CA ARG A 432 4.02 20.31 -13.39
C ARG A 432 4.62 19.59 -14.60
N ALA A 433 3.91 18.63 -15.19
CA ALA A 433 4.38 17.94 -16.39
C ALA A 433 4.54 18.92 -17.58
N ARG A 434 3.55 19.79 -17.80
CA ARG A 434 3.62 20.83 -18.85
C ARG A 434 4.78 21.79 -18.65
N GLU A 435 5.04 22.22 -17.41
CA GLU A 435 6.14 23.15 -17.16
C GLU A 435 7.54 22.53 -17.23
N ARG A 436 7.65 21.19 -17.18
CA ARG A 436 8.88 20.45 -17.49
C ARG A 436 9.01 20.09 -18.97
N GLY A 437 8.03 20.45 -19.78
CA GLY A 437 8.00 20.21 -21.22
C GLY A 437 7.80 18.73 -21.56
N VAL A 438 7.03 18.02 -20.75
CA VAL A 438 6.68 16.61 -21.00
C VAL A 438 5.77 16.50 -22.22
N ALA A 439 6.18 15.64 -23.15
CA ALA A 439 5.43 15.35 -24.37
C ALA A 439 4.03 14.78 -24.10
N ASP A 440 3.16 14.89 -25.09
CA ASP A 440 1.84 14.27 -25.06
C ASP A 440 1.90 12.75 -24.87
N TYR A 441 0.80 12.20 -24.37
CA TYR A 441 0.62 10.78 -24.09
C TYR A 441 1.01 9.88 -25.29
N ASN A 442 0.59 10.23 -26.51
CA ASN A 442 0.83 9.44 -27.70
C ASN A 442 2.29 9.48 -28.15
N GLN A 443 2.93 10.64 -28.02
CA GLN A 443 4.35 10.81 -28.30
C GLN A 443 5.22 10.04 -27.30
N VAL A 444 4.86 10.05 -26.01
CA VAL A 444 5.54 9.25 -24.98
C VAL A 444 5.45 7.76 -25.32
N ARG A 445 4.23 7.26 -25.60
CA ARG A 445 4.01 5.86 -26.03
C ARG A 445 4.92 5.47 -27.18
N ARG A 446 4.90 6.24 -28.27
CA ARG A 446 5.73 5.97 -29.46
C ARG A 446 7.21 5.93 -29.14
N THR A 447 7.67 6.83 -28.26
CA THR A 447 9.08 6.92 -27.88
C THR A 447 9.55 5.72 -27.05
N ILE A 448 8.71 5.21 -26.15
CA ILE A 448 9.03 4.03 -25.34
C ILE A 448 8.69 2.70 -26.03
N GLY A 449 8.36 2.73 -27.33
CA GLY A 449 8.11 1.54 -28.14
C GLY A 449 6.70 0.96 -28.04
N ILE A 450 5.77 1.68 -27.40
CA ILE A 450 4.35 1.33 -27.34
C ILE A 450 3.62 2.02 -28.51
N PRO A 451 2.75 1.33 -29.27
CA PRO A 451 1.95 1.98 -30.31
C PRO A 451 1.11 3.12 -29.73
N GLY A 452 1.16 4.30 -30.36
CA GLY A 452 0.21 5.37 -30.08
C GLY A 452 -1.21 4.95 -30.48
N VAL A 453 -2.20 5.48 -29.77
CA VAL A 453 -3.62 5.23 -30.01
C VAL A 453 -4.19 6.14 -31.08
N SER A 454 -5.27 5.71 -31.73
CA SER A 454 -5.96 6.45 -32.80
C SER A 454 -7.37 6.93 -32.43
N SER A 455 -7.89 6.49 -31.28
CA SER A 455 -9.20 6.89 -30.77
C SER A 455 -9.26 6.76 -29.24
N PHE A 456 -10.15 7.51 -28.58
CA PHE A 456 -10.33 7.45 -27.13
C PHE A 456 -10.77 6.06 -26.63
N ALA A 457 -11.47 5.29 -27.47
CA ALA A 457 -11.87 3.91 -27.16
C ALA A 457 -10.72 2.89 -27.16
N GLU A 458 -9.53 3.27 -27.65
CA GLU A 458 -8.31 2.47 -27.49
C GLU A 458 -7.58 2.75 -26.17
N ILE A 459 -8.00 3.78 -25.41
CA ILE A 459 -7.43 4.14 -24.11
C ILE A 459 -8.24 3.48 -23.00
N THR A 460 -9.56 3.70 -22.99
CA THR A 460 -10.45 3.28 -21.91
C THR A 460 -11.69 2.56 -22.44
N SER A 461 -12.16 1.57 -21.70
CA SER A 461 -13.43 0.86 -21.94
C SER A 461 -14.65 1.63 -21.43
N ASP A 462 -14.47 2.66 -20.60
CA ASP A 462 -15.56 3.49 -20.07
C ASP A 462 -16.07 4.48 -21.14
N PRO A 463 -17.32 4.33 -21.64
CA PRO A 463 -17.88 5.22 -22.65
C PRO A 463 -18.10 6.67 -22.14
N ILE A 464 -18.25 6.87 -20.84
CA ILE A 464 -18.40 8.22 -20.25
C ILE A 464 -17.05 8.92 -20.31
N LEU A 465 -15.99 8.28 -19.82
CA LEU A 465 -14.64 8.84 -19.88
C LEU A 465 -14.16 9.07 -21.32
N GLN A 466 -14.46 8.16 -22.25
CA GLN A 466 -14.20 8.38 -23.68
C GLN A 466 -14.79 9.70 -24.19
N GLN A 467 -16.06 9.98 -23.83
CA GLN A 467 -16.76 11.18 -24.27
C GLN A 467 -16.20 12.43 -23.58
N GLN A 468 -15.90 12.36 -22.28
CA GLN A 468 -15.27 13.47 -21.54
C GLN A 468 -13.91 13.85 -22.15
N LEU A 469 -13.04 12.87 -22.42
CA LEU A 469 -11.75 13.10 -23.05
C LEU A 469 -11.88 13.68 -24.48
N GLN A 470 -12.84 13.18 -25.25
CA GLN A 470 -13.14 13.70 -26.59
C GLN A 470 -13.61 15.16 -26.56
N ASP A 471 -14.47 15.52 -25.60
CA ASP A 471 -14.98 16.88 -25.46
C ASP A 471 -13.92 17.85 -24.93
N LEU A 472 -13.00 17.37 -24.08
CA LEU A 472 -11.89 18.16 -23.54
C LEU A 472 -10.78 18.41 -24.56
N TYR A 473 -10.22 17.34 -25.13
CA TYR A 473 -8.98 17.41 -25.90
C TYR A 473 -9.23 17.47 -27.40
N GLY A 474 -10.35 16.95 -27.90
CA GLY A 474 -10.63 16.87 -29.34
C GLY A 474 -9.81 15.82 -30.10
N SER A 475 -8.53 15.63 -29.74
CA SER A 475 -7.61 14.65 -30.32
C SER A 475 -6.89 13.83 -29.24
N VAL A 476 -6.55 12.59 -29.56
CA VAL A 476 -5.71 11.72 -28.71
C VAL A 476 -4.24 12.15 -28.67
N ASP A 477 -3.80 12.97 -29.62
CA ASP A 477 -2.45 13.56 -29.65
C ASP A 477 -2.33 14.83 -28.79
N ASP A 478 -3.43 15.30 -28.17
CA ASP A 478 -3.42 16.48 -27.28
C ASP A 478 -3.42 16.12 -25.79
N ILE A 479 -3.53 14.82 -25.44
CA ILE A 479 -3.71 14.34 -24.06
C ILE A 479 -2.43 14.51 -23.24
N ASP A 480 -2.51 15.16 -22.08
CA ASP A 480 -1.44 15.20 -21.10
C ASP A 480 -1.10 13.79 -20.61
N LEU A 481 0.20 13.47 -20.50
CA LEU A 481 0.67 12.13 -20.14
C LEU A 481 -0.05 11.56 -18.91
N TRP A 482 -0.07 12.30 -17.79
CA TRP A 482 -0.69 11.83 -16.54
C TRP A 482 -2.18 11.47 -16.71
N VAL A 483 -2.94 12.27 -17.46
CA VAL A 483 -4.37 11.99 -17.74
C VAL A 483 -4.52 10.75 -18.61
N GLY A 484 -3.65 10.59 -19.61
CA GLY A 484 -3.63 9.41 -20.47
C GLY A 484 -3.33 8.13 -19.68
N LEU A 485 -2.38 8.17 -18.74
CA LEU A 485 -2.01 7.04 -17.89
C LEU A 485 -3.19 6.59 -17.00
N MET A 486 -3.91 7.54 -16.41
CA MET A 486 -5.08 7.27 -15.54
C MET A 486 -6.32 6.84 -16.31
N ALA A 487 -6.41 7.19 -17.58
CA ALA A 487 -7.50 6.72 -18.43
C ALA A 487 -7.28 5.30 -18.97
N GLU A 488 -6.06 4.77 -18.98
CA GLU A 488 -5.80 3.45 -19.55
C GLU A 488 -6.51 2.34 -18.77
N ASP A 489 -7.20 1.45 -19.49
CA ASP A 489 -7.67 0.18 -18.90
C ASP A 489 -6.48 -0.60 -18.34
N HIS A 490 -6.65 -1.16 -17.14
CA HIS A 490 -5.57 -1.88 -16.46
C HIS A 490 -5.13 -3.12 -17.22
N VAL A 491 -3.82 -3.41 -17.16
CA VAL A 491 -3.28 -4.67 -17.66
C VAL A 491 -3.77 -5.85 -16.81
N PRO A 492 -3.94 -7.05 -17.39
CA PRO A 492 -4.37 -8.22 -16.62
C PRO A 492 -3.47 -8.49 -15.40
N GLY A 493 -4.09 -8.52 -14.22
CA GLY A 493 -3.38 -8.77 -12.95
C GLY A 493 -2.60 -7.57 -12.39
N GLY A 494 -2.64 -6.41 -13.04
CA GLY A 494 -2.10 -5.14 -12.53
C GLY A 494 -3.22 -4.15 -12.18
N SER A 495 -2.86 -3.04 -11.55
CA SER A 495 -3.75 -1.89 -11.25
C SER A 495 -3.43 -0.68 -12.13
N VAL A 496 -2.67 -0.86 -13.21
CA VAL A 496 -2.26 0.25 -14.07
C VAL A 496 -2.35 -0.14 -15.54
N GLY A 497 -2.44 0.85 -16.41
CA GLY A 497 -2.36 0.68 -17.85
C GLY A 497 -1.00 0.18 -18.36
N ILE A 498 -0.95 -0.18 -19.64
CA ILE A 498 0.26 -0.71 -20.29
C ILE A 498 1.40 0.33 -20.38
N THR A 499 1.07 1.60 -20.58
CA THR A 499 2.09 2.68 -20.69
C THR A 499 2.67 2.97 -19.33
N GLU A 500 1.82 3.04 -18.30
CA GLU A 500 2.23 3.23 -16.92
C GLU A 500 3.14 2.09 -16.45
N ALA A 501 2.73 0.84 -16.70
CA ALA A 501 3.53 -0.33 -16.38
C ALA A 501 4.92 -0.29 -17.04
N ALA A 502 5.00 0.13 -18.30
CA ALA A 502 6.27 0.25 -18.99
C ALA A 502 7.18 1.35 -18.41
N LEU A 503 6.61 2.52 -18.09
CA LEU A 503 7.37 3.64 -17.53
C LEU A 503 7.94 3.30 -16.15
N LEU A 504 7.10 2.79 -15.24
CA LEU A 504 7.53 2.39 -13.90
C LEU A 504 8.56 1.26 -13.97
N ALA A 505 8.27 0.18 -14.70
CA ALA A 505 9.19 -0.95 -14.82
C ALA A 505 10.53 -0.55 -15.44
N THR A 506 10.54 0.34 -16.44
CA THR A 506 11.80 0.81 -17.05
C THR A 506 12.63 1.59 -16.05
N GLN A 507 12.05 2.61 -15.40
CA GLN A 507 12.79 3.46 -14.46
C GLN A 507 13.37 2.64 -13.31
N TYR A 508 12.56 1.79 -12.65
CA TYR A 508 13.03 1.01 -11.50
C TYR A 508 14.06 -0.06 -11.89
N GLN A 509 13.97 -0.64 -13.09
CA GLN A 509 15.00 -1.55 -13.57
C GLN A 509 16.29 -0.83 -13.95
N GLU A 510 16.24 0.40 -14.49
CA GLU A 510 17.46 1.18 -14.70
C GLU A 510 18.11 1.59 -13.37
N LEU A 511 17.31 1.91 -12.34
CA LEU A 511 17.80 2.13 -10.98
C LEU A 511 18.46 0.88 -10.40
N ARG A 512 17.95 -0.31 -10.71
CA ARG A 512 18.50 -1.60 -10.29
C ARG A 512 19.79 -1.94 -11.05
N ASP A 513 19.73 -1.92 -12.38
CA ASP A 513 20.76 -2.44 -13.27
C ASP A 513 21.95 -1.46 -13.39
N GLY A 514 21.72 -0.16 -13.18
CA GLY A 514 22.75 0.87 -13.14
C GLY A 514 23.37 1.11 -11.76
N ASP A 515 22.94 0.39 -10.72
CA ASP A 515 23.41 0.57 -9.34
C ASP A 515 24.52 -0.44 -8.97
N ARG A 516 25.76 0.06 -8.88
CA ARG A 516 26.92 -0.75 -8.47
C ARG A 516 26.75 -1.34 -7.07
N PHE A 517 25.91 -0.73 -6.24
CA PHE A 517 25.62 -1.14 -4.87
C PHE A 517 24.30 -1.92 -4.76
N TRP A 518 23.69 -2.34 -5.88
CA TRP A 518 22.56 -3.26 -5.86
C TRP A 518 22.90 -4.54 -5.08
N PHE A 519 22.03 -4.99 -4.18
CA PHE A 519 22.36 -6.06 -3.24
C PHE A 519 22.69 -7.41 -3.89
N GLU A 520 22.16 -7.69 -5.10
CA GLU A 520 22.46 -8.91 -5.86
C GLU A 520 23.70 -8.77 -6.74
N ASN A 521 24.35 -7.61 -6.78
CA ASN A 521 25.56 -7.42 -7.59
C ASN A 521 26.71 -8.28 -7.04
N PRO A 522 27.22 -9.27 -7.81
CA PRO A 522 28.33 -10.12 -7.38
C PRO A 522 29.68 -9.39 -7.35
N GLY A 523 29.72 -8.10 -7.71
CA GLY A 523 30.91 -7.25 -7.74
C GLY A 523 31.85 -7.52 -8.91
N GLU A 524 32.75 -6.56 -9.21
CA GLU A 524 33.75 -6.75 -10.29
C GLU A 524 35.03 -7.44 -9.79
N PRO A 525 35.76 -8.18 -10.65
CA PRO A 525 37.11 -8.69 -10.36
C PRO A 525 38.06 -7.60 -9.81
N GLY A 526 38.41 -7.68 -8.52
CA GLY A 526 39.30 -6.71 -7.86
C GLY A 526 38.63 -5.54 -7.15
N GLN A 527 37.30 -5.52 -7.05
CA GLN A 527 36.61 -4.69 -6.05
C GLN A 527 36.88 -5.22 -4.63
N ALA A 528 36.90 -4.30 -3.67
CA ALA A 528 37.22 -4.60 -2.28
C ALA A 528 36.16 -5.57 -1.71
N GLY A 529 36.57 -6.82 -1.57
CA GLY A 529 35.78 -7.88 -0.98
C GLY A 529 35.91 -9.25 -1.65
N GLY A 530 36.53 -9.28 -2.83
CA GLY A 530 36.81 -10.51 -3.55
C GLY A 530 37.91 -11.37 -2.94
N ASN A 531 37.59 -12.61 -2.61
CA ASN A 531 38.55 -13.66 -2.86
C ASN A 531 38.75 -13.76 -4.39
N ASP A 532 39.92 -14.17 -4.82
CA ASP A 532 40.28 -14.47 -6.22
C ASP A 532 39.44 -15.61 -6.84
N ASN A 533 38.36 -16.04 -6.17
CA ASN A 533 37.42 -17.07 -6.56
C ASN A 533 35.97 -16.59 -6.38
N GLU A 534 35.43 -15.97 -7.44
CA GLU A 534 34.00 -15.98 -7.82
C GLU A 534 32.97 -15.13 -7.04
N ASN A 535 33.26 -14.40 -5.96
CA ASN A 535 32.30 -13.44 -5.36
C ASN A 535 32.99 -12.18 -4.78
N ASN A 536 32.75 -11.02 -5.40
CA ASN A 536 33.35 -9.73 -5.02
C ASN A 536 32.30 -8.66 -4.60
N GLY A 537 31.06 -9.08 -4.36
CA GLY A 537 29.93 -8.21 -3.98
C GLY A 537 29.86 -7.92 -2.49
N PHE A 538 28.90 -7.08 -2.07
CA PHE A 538 28.71 -6.69 -0.66
C PHE A 538 28.02 -7.74 0.21
N PHE A 539 27.40 -8.74 -0.42
CA PHE A 539 26.66 -9.81 0.24
C PHE A 539 27.06 -11.18 -0.30
N THR A 540 27.07 -12.20 0.57
CA THR A 540 27.24 -13.59 0.16
C THR A 540 25.96 -14.13 -0.49
N PRO A 541 26.02 -15.24 -1.27
CA PRO A 541 24.82 -15.86 -1.84
C PRO A 541 23.75 -16.22 -0.80
N GLU A 542 24.14 -16.63 0.40
CA GLU A 542 23.21 -16.96 1.48
C GLU A 542 22.57 -15.70 2.10
N GLU A 543 23.31 -14.59 2.17
CA GLU A 543 22.77 -13.29 2.57
C GLU A 543 21.79 -12.76 1.53
N ILE A 544 22.11 -12.85 0.25
CA ILE A 544 21.19 -12.51 -0.85
C ILE A 544 19.91 -13.34 -0.74
N ALA A 545 20.01 -14.65 -0.51
CA ALA A 545 18.85 -15.51 -0.32
C ALA A 545 17.99 -15.11 0.89
N ALA A 546 18.61 -14.64 1.99
CA ALA A 546 17.89 -14.12 3.15
C ALA A 546 17.21 -12.76 2.85
N ILE A 547 17.87 -11.87 2.12
CA ILE A 547 17.29 -10.57 1.71
C ILE A 547 16.09 -10.80 0.78
N ARG A 548 16.17 -11.75 -0.17
CA ARG A 548 15.07 -12.08 -1.09
C ARG A 548 13.81 -12.59 -0.41
N GLN A 549 13.90 -13.02 0.85
CA GLN A 549 12.76 -13.46 1.65
C GLN A 549 12.17 -12.36 2.52
N THR A 550 12.81 -11.19 2.60
CA THR A 550 12.30 -10.08 3.39
C THR A 550 11.05 -9.50 2.74
N THR A 551 9.95 -9.45 3.50
CA THR A 551 8.72 -8.74 3.12
C THR A 551 8.55 -7.47 3.94
N LEU A 552 7.72 -6.53 3.48
CA LEU A 552 7.39 -5.34 4.25
C LEU A 552 6.67 -5.72 5.56
N ALA A 553 5.81 -6.75 5.55
CA ALA A 553 5.17 -7.26 6.76
C ALA A 553 6.21 -7.75 7.79
N GLU A 554 7.26 -8.47 7.36
CA GLU A 554 8.34 -8.90 8.25
C GLU A 554 9.11 -7.70 8.85
N ILE A 555 9.31 -6.62 8.08
CA ILE A 555 9.89 -5.37 8.58
C ILE A 555 8.99 -4.72 9.62
N ILE A 556 7.67 -4.64 9.38
CA ILE A 556 6.71 -4.10 10.35
C ILE A 556 6.75 -4.91 11.66
N ARG A 557 6.61 -6.24 11.58
CA ARG A 557 6.54 -7.15 12.74
C ARG A 557 7.77 -7.04 13.65
N LYS A 558 8.96 -6.83 13.07
CA LYS A 558 10.22 -6.74 13.83
C LYS A 558 10.48 -5.38 14.46
N ASN A 559 9.77 -4.35 14.03
CA ASN A 559 10.06 -2.96 14.37
C ASN A 559 8.84 -2.22 14.95
N SER A 560 7.82 -2.97 15.37
CA SER A 560 6.62 -2.48 16.03
C SER A 560 6.16 -3.49 17.09
N GLY A 561 5.13 -3.15 17.84
CA GLY A 561 4.36 -4.08 18.67
C GLY A 561 3.31 -4.89 17.89
N ILE A 562 3.24 -4.73 16.56
CA ILE A 562 2.34 -5.50 15.69
C ILE A 562 2.94 -6.89 15.52
N GLY A 563 2.21 -7.92 15.96
CA GLY A 563 2.60 -9.32 15.81
C GLY A 563 2.19 -9.90 14.46
N GLU A 564 1.84 -11.20 14.46
CA GLU A 564 1.25 -11.90 13.31
C GLU A 564 -0.22 -11.45 13.03
N GLU A 565 -0.61 -10.27 13.52
CA GLU A 565 -1.95 -9.68 13.37
C GLU A 565 -2.19 -9.18 11.92
N ILE A 566 -1.12 -8.82 11.22
CA ILE A 566 -1.20 -8.37 9.82
C ILE A 566 -0.87 -9.50 8.85
N GLN A 567 -1.48 -9.47 7.67
CA GLN A 567 -1.22 -10.40 6.58
C GLN A 567 0.26 -10.41 6.13
N ASP A 568 0.69 -11.52 5.52
CA ASP A 568 2.08 -11.73 5.08
C ASP A 568 2.52 -10.79 3.93
N ASN A 569 1.59 -10.37 3.09
CA ASN A 569 1.81 -9.36 2.07
C ASN A 569 1.08 -8.07 2.48
N ALA A 570 1.83 -7.11 3.00
CA ALA A 570 1.28 -5.86 3.52
C ALA A 570 0.54 -5.01 2.45
N PHE A 571 0.66 -5.34 1.17
CA PHE A 571 0.07 -4.59 0.05
C PHE A 571 -1.29 -5.14 -0.44
N PHE A 572 -1.75 -6.30 0.04
CA PHE A 572 -3.03 -6.88 -0.39
C PHE A 572 -3.86 -7.37 0.79
N LEU A 573 -5.17 -7.18 0.71
CA LEU A 573 -6.14 -7.98 1.44
C LEU A 573 -6.51 -9.17 0.55
N ASN A 574 -6.20 -10.40 1.00
CA ASN A 574 -6.57 -11.60 0.26
C ASN A 574 -7.82 -12.23 0.87
N ASN A 575 -8.97 -11.65 0.53
CA ASN A 575 -10.24 -12.00 1.17
C ASN A 575 -11.07 -12.98 0.32
N THR A 576 -10.52 -13.54 -0.76
CA THR A 576 -11.26 -14.45 -1.65
C THR A 576 -10.33 -15.45 -2.34
N GLY A 577 -10.60 -16.74 -2.14
CA GLY A 577 -9.95 -17.88 -2.76
C GLY A 577 -10.51 -18.21 -4.14
N GLY A 578 -10.26 -19.45 -4.58
CA GLY A 578 -10.46 -19.93 -5.93
C GLY A 578 -10.99 -21.36 -5.98
N ALA A 579 -10.29 -22.23 -6.71
CA ALA A 579 -10.76 -23.58 -7.01
C ALA A 579 -9.82 -24.68 -6.46
N GLY A 580 -8.92 -24.33 -5.55
CA GLY A 580 -8.11 -25.27 -4.80
C GLY A 580 -7.82 -24.74 -3.40
N ASP A 581 -7.09 -25.53 -2.62
CA ASP A 581 -6.78 -25.25 -1.21
C ASP A 581 -6.07 -23.90 -1.04
N ASP A 582 -6.77 -22.92 -0.47
CA ASP A 582 -6.32 -21.55 -0.27
C ASP A 582 -6.04 -21.25 1.21
N ASN A 583 -5.12 -20.31 1.44
CA ASN A 583 -4.85 -19.77 2.77
C ASN A 583 -5.12 -18.27 2.75
N LEU A 584 -6.22 -17.86 3.35
CA LEU A 584 -6.78 -16.51 3.33
C LEU A 584 -6.75 -15.95 4.75
N SER A 585 -6.16 -14.79 4.96
CA SER A 585 -6.14 -14.13 6.26
C SER A 585 -6.83 -12.78 6.14
N GLY A 586 -7.82 -12.53 7.00
CA GLY A 586 -8.46 -11.22 7.13
C GLY A 586 -7.50 -10.21 7.76
N GLY A 587 -6.91 -10.62 8.88
CA GLY A 587 -5.88 -9.84 9.55
C GLY A 587 -6.50 -8.90 10.57
N LEU A 588 -6.59 -7.62 10.24
CA LEU A 588 -7.13 -6.61 11.17
C LEU A 588 -8.31 -5.90 10.54
N GLY A 589 -9.32 -5.60 11.35
CA GLY A 589 -10.56 -4.98 10.92
C GLY A 589 -11.60 -6.02 10.52
N ASN A 590 -12.76 -5.56 10.06
CA ASN A 590 -13.88 -6.44 9.72
C ASN A 590 -13.73 -6.96 8.28
N ASP A 591 -13.48 -8.25 8.12
CA ASP A 591 -13.16 -8.87 6.85
C ASP A 591 -14.32 -9.70 6.26
N ASN A 592 -14.20 -10.02 4.96
CA ASN A 592 -15.13 -10.91 4.26
C ASN A 592 -14.35 -12.01 3.52
N LEU A 593 -13.98 -13.08 4.23
CA LEU A 593 -13.21 -14.20 3.68
C LEU A 593 -14.12 -15.21 2.98
N ARG A 594 -13.72 -15.65 1.78
CA ARG A 594 -14.42 -16.69 1.02
C ARG A 594 -13.47 -17.68 0.39
N GLY A 595 -13.50 -18.94 0.81
CA GLY A 595 -12.62 -20.02 0.30
C GLY A 595 -12.96 -20.47 -1.13
N PHE A 596 -14.25 -20.71 -1.36
CA PHE A 596 -14.85 -21.26 -2.59
C PHE A 596 -14.71 -22.77 -2.74
N ALA A 597 -13.69 -23.28 -3.42
CA ALA A 597 -13.57 -24.71 -3.62
C ALA A 597 -12.15 -25.15 -3.32
N GLY A 598 -11.99 -26.18 -2.50
CA GLY A 598 -10.68 -26.58 -1.97
C GLY A 598 -10.78 -26.78 -0.46
N ASP A 599 -9.82 -27.46 0.15
CA ASP A 599 -9.75 -27.50 1.62
C ASP A 599 -9.04 -26.22 2.11
N ASP A 600 -9.80 -25.20 2.49
CA ASP A 600 -9.31 -23.84 2.70
C ASP A 600 -9.00 -23.52 4.17
N THR A 601 -8.10 -22.55 4.42
CA THR A 601 -7.76 -22.02 5.75
C THR A 601 -8.08 -20.54 5.80
N LEU A 602 -9.04 -20.14 6.65
CA LEU A 602 -9.63 -18.79 6.74
C LEU A 602 -9.55 -18.23 8.18
N PRO A 603 -8.38 -17.77 8.65
CA PRO A 603 -8.27 -16.93 9.85
C PRO A 603 -8.77 -15.49 9.61
N GLY A 604 -9.91 -15.13 10.24
CA GLY A 604 -10.42 -13.75 10.33
C GLY A 604 -9.46 -12.86 11.11
N SER A 605 -9.04 -13.35 12.28
CA SER A 605 -8.05 -12.74 13.20
C SER A 605 -8.63 -11.68 14.13
N ALA A 606 -8.83 -10.43 13.72
CA ALA A 606 -9.33 -9.41 14.64
C ALA A 606 -10.27 -8.43 13.95
N GLY A 607 -11.49 -8.27 14.46
CA GLY A 607 -12.58 -7.49 13.90
C GLY A 607 -13.85 -8.35 13.84
N ASP A 608 -15.01 -7.76 13.53
CA ASP A 608 -16.23 -8.55 13.32
C ASP A 608 -16.22 -9.15 11.90
N ASP A 609 -15.80 -10.40 11.76
CA ASP A 609 -15.50 -11.03 10.47
C ASP A 609 -16.65 -11.85 9.88
N PHE A 610 -16.67 -11.96 8.56
CA PHE A 610 -17.51 -12.91 7.83
C PHE A 610 -16.63 -13.91 7.08
N ASN A 611 -16.62 -15.18 7.50
CA ASN A 611 -15.84 -16.23 6.86
C ASN A 611 -16.76 -17.30 6.27
N ASN A 612 -16.53 -17.66 5.01
CA ASN A 612 -17.30 -18.70 4.32
C ASN A 612 -16.38 -19.66 3.56
N GLY A 613 -16.29 -20.90 4.03
CA GLY A 613 -15.48 -21.97 3.41
C GLY A 613 -15.99 -22.33 2.01
N ASN A 614 -17.29 -22.61 1.91
CA ASN A 614 -18.03 -23.07 0.72
C ASN A 614 -17.90 -24.57 0.43
N GLU A 615 -17.00 -25.02 -0.45
CA GLU A 615 -16.84 -26.44 -0.81
C GLU A 615 -15.47 -26.96 -0.41
N GLY A 616 -15.39 -27.91 0.53
CA GLY A 616 -14.11 -28.38 1.04
C GLY A 616 -14.22 -28.85 2.48
N ASN A 617 -13.12 -29.35 3.04
CA ASN A 617 -12.99 -29.50 4.48
C ASN A 617 -12.19 -28.30 5.00
N ASP A 618 -12.90 -27.27 5.39
CA ASP A 618 -12.34 -25.96 5.64
C ASP A 618 -11.98 -25.76 7.11
N PHE A 619 -10.97 -24.93 7.37
CA PHE A 619 -10.62 -24.44 8.70
C PHE A 619 -10.94 -22.95 8.77
N LEU A 620 -11.92 -22.58 9.58
CA LEU A 620 -12.35 -21.21 9.83
C LEU A 620 -12.06 -20.84 11.29
N ASP A 621 -11.37 -19.73 11.49
CA ASP A 621 -11.07 -19.17 12.82
C ASP A 621 -11.47 -17.69 12.81
N GLY A 622 -12.50 -17.31 13.56
CA GLY A 622 -12.98 -15.92 13.64
C GLY A 622 -11.95 -15.04 14.34
N GLY A 623 -11.51 -15.45 15.51
CA GLY A 623 -10.42 -14.82 16.25
C GLY A 623 -10.95 -13.90 17.35
N ARG A 624 -10.87 -12.58 17.17
CA ARG A 624 -11.42 -11.59 18.11
C ARG A 624 -12.48 -10.78 17.38
N GLY A 625 -13.60 -10.50 18.02
CA GLY A 625 -14.73 -9.79 17.42
C GLY A 625 -15.96 -10.67 17.44
N ASN A 626 -17.09 -10.16 16.94
CA ASN A 626 -18.33 -10.93 16.83
C ASN A 626 -18.42 -11.48 15.41
N ASP A 627 -18.01 -12.74 15.26
CA ASP A 627 -17.74 -13.32 13.96
C ASP A 627 -18.93 -14.09 13.39
N SER A 628 -18.94 -14.27 12.07
CA SER A 628 -19.94 -15.05 11.35
C SER A 628 -19.24 -16.08 10.46
N LEU A 629 -19.21 -17.33 10.93
CA LEU A 629 -18.49 -18.43 10.30
C LEU A 629 -19.45 -19.44 9.67
N TYR A 630 -19.27 -19.70 8.38
CA TYR A 630 -20.04 -20.67 7.60
C TYR A 630 -19.10 -21.68 6.94
N GLY A 631 -19.13 -22.94 7.36
CA GLY A 631 -18.30 -24.02 6.81
C GLY A 631 -18.69 -24.31 5.37
N GLY A 632 -19.93 -24.77 5.17
CA GLY A 632 -20.52 -24.97 3.85
C GLY A 632 -20.70 -26.45 3.54
N ARG A 633 -19.90 -27.01 2.64
CA ARG A 633 -19.97 -28.42 2.21
C ARG A 633 -18.65 -29.11 2.51
N GLY A 634 -18.70 -30.10 3.37
CA GLY A 634 -17.58 -30.97 3.71
C GLY A 634 -17.48 -31.05 5.22
N ASN A 635 -16.37 -31.54 5.74
CA ASN A 635 -16.21 -31.69 7.19
C ASN A 635 -15.32 -30.58 7.72
N ASP A 636 -15.94 -29.52 8.20
CA ASP A 636 -15.30 -28.25 8.50
C ASP A 636 -14.90 -28.15 9.98
N THR A 637 -13.95 -27.27 10.27
CA THR A 637 -13.56 -26.89 11.63
C THR A 637 -13.75 -25.40 11.80
N LEU A 638 -14.71 -25.00 12.63
CA LEU A 638 -15.04 -23.61 12.92
C LEU A 638 -14.68 -23.29 14.37
N ILE A 639 -13.95 -22.20 14.57
CA ILE A 639 -13.58 -21.65 15.87
C ILE A 639 -14.02 -20.18 15.89
N GLY A 640 -15.02 -19.82 16.71
CA GLY A 640 -15.49 -18.45 16.85
C GLY A 640 -14.39 -17.57 17.44
N GLY A 641 -14.01 -17.85 18.69
CA GLY A 641 -12.88 -17.21 19.32
C GLY A 641 -13.31 -16.35 20.50
N ALA A 642 -13.18 -15.04 20.41
CA ALA A 642 -13.56 -14.11 21.48
C ALA A 642 -14.54 -13.07 20.98
N GLY A 643 -15.75 -13.05 21.53
CA GLY A 643 -16.87 -12.21 21.11
C GLY A 643 -18.15 -13.04 21.06
N ASP A 644 -19.27 -12.43 20.71
CA ASP A 644 -20.53 -13.16 20.56
C ASP A 644 -20.64 -13.66 19.11
N ASP A 645 -20.28 -14.92 18.86
CA ASP A 645 -20.08 -15.44 17.49
C ASP A 645 -21.29 -16.19 16.92
N ILE A 646 -21.37 -16.29 15.59
CA ILE A 646 -22.35 -17.11 14.86
C ILE A 646 -21.61 -18.18 14.04
N LEU A 647 -21.87 -19.45 14.32
CA LEU A 647 -21.22 -20.59 13.64
C LEU A 647 -22.26 -21.49 12.97
N SER A 648 -22.08 -21.79 11.68
CA SER A 648 -22.86 -22.78 10.93
C SER A 648 -21.93 -23.73 10.17
N GLY A 649 -21.92 -25.01 10.52
CA GLY A 649 -21.20 -26.04 9.75
C GLY A 649 -21.84 -26.33 8.39
N ASP A 650 -23.17 -26.12 8.28
CA ASP A 650 -24.00 -26.42 7.12
C ASP A 650 -24.10 -27.92 6.76
N ARG A 651 -23.22 -28.46 5.91
CA ARG A 651 -23.34 -29.83 5.36
C ARG A 651 -22.06 -30.62 5.61
N GLY A 652 -22.09 -31.54 6.58
CA GLY A 652 -21.08 -32.56 6.75
C GLY A 652 -20.89 -32.90 8.22
N ASP A 653 -19.82 -33.60 8.58
CA ASP A 653 -19.54 -33.86 9.99
C ASP A 653 -18.57 -32.79 10.51
N ASP A 654 -19.10 -31.70 11.06
CA ASP A 654 -18.33 -30.50 11.39
C ASP A 654 -17.86 -30.45 12.86
N SER A 655 -16.85 -29.63 13.14
CA SER A 655 -16.37 -29.34 14.49
C SER A 655 -16.54 -27.86 14.79
N LEU A 656 -17.40 -27.52 15.75
CA LEU A 656 -17.75 -26.15 16.12
C LEU A 656 -17.23 -25.83 17.54
N THR A 657 -16.45 -24.77 17.67
CA THR A 657 -15.97 -24.23 18.96
C THR A 657 -16.40 -22.78 19.04
N GLY A 658 -17.29 -22.43 19.98
CA GLY A 658 -17.77 -21.04 20.11
C GLY A 658 -16.67 -20.15 20.67
N GLY A 659 -16.05 -20.58 21.77
CA GLY A 659 -15.01 -19.83 22.45
C GLY A 659 -15.57 -19.02 23.62
N ALA A 660 -15.30 -17.71 23.64
CA ALA A 660 -15.63 -16.83 24.75
C ALA A 660 -16.64 -15.78 24.33
N GLY A 661 -17.86 -15.87 24.84
CA GLY A 661 -18.94 -14.93 24.57
C GLY A 661 -20.28 -15.64 24.68
N ASN A 662 -21.33 -15.05 24.13
CA ASN A 662 -22.63 -15.69 23.99
C ASN A 662 -22.80 -16.14 22.54
N ASP A 663 -22.40 -17.36 22.26
CA ASP A 663 -22.30 -17.83 20.87
C ASP A 663 -23.61 -18.45 20.38
N VAL A 664 -23.85 -18.34 19.07
CA VAL A 664 -24.98 -18.94 18.37
C VAL A 664 -24.48 -20.01 17.41
N LEU A 665 -24.78 -21.27 17.73
CA LEU A 665 -24.50 -22.41 16.85
C LEU A 665 -25.75 -22.71 16.02
N LEU A 666 -25.71 -22.36 14.74
CA LEU A 666 -26.81 -22.45 13.81
C LEU A 666 -26.84 -23.82 13.13
N PHE A 667 -28.01 -24.46 13.19
CA PHE A 667 -28.30 -25.71 12.50
C PHE A 667 -29.46 -25.53 11.54
N GLY A 668 -29.26 -25.95 10.29
CA GLY A 668 -30.25 -25.89 9.22
C GLY A 668 -30.14 -24.60 8.41
N GLY A 669 -30.95 -24.52 7.35
CA GLY A 669 -30.89 -23.39 6.44
C GLY A 669 -31.83 -23.56 5.27
N ARG A 670 -31.92 -22.52 4.43
CA ARG A 670 -32.61 -22.67 3.14
C ARG A 670 -31.82 -23.65 2.28
N ASP A 671 -32.51 -24.57 1.63
CA ASP A 671 -31.92 -25.55 0.72
C ASP A 671 -30.93 -26.55 1.37
N ILE A 672 -31.04 -26.76 2.68
CA ILE A 672 -30.36 -27.84 3.41
C ILE A 672 -31.42 -28.80 3.98
N ASP A 673 -31.49 -30.00 3.41
CA ASP A 673 -32.32 -31.08 3.95
C ASP A 673 -31.62 -31.69 5.18
N PHE A 674 -32.38 -32.11 6.20
CA PHE A 674 -31.81 -32.71 7.42
C PHE A 674 -30.91 -33.94 7.14
N ALA A 675 -31.13 -34.64 6.03
CA ALA A 675 -30.31 -35.78 5.63
C ALA A 675 -28.92 -35.39 5.07
N GLU A 676 -28.70 -34.11 4.79
CA GLU A 676 -27.45 -33.56 4.26
C GLU A 676 -26.58 -32.91 5.34
N PHE A 677 -27.09 -32.83 6.59
CA PHE A 677 -26.48 -32.10 7.71
C PHE A 677 -25.26 -32.77 8.33
N GLY A 678 -25.09 -34.09 8.15
CA GLY A 678 -24.13 -34.87 8.93
C GLY A 678 -24.39 -34.81 10.44
N THR A 679 -23.35 -34.99 11.25
CA THR A 679 -23.43 -34.94 12.73
C THR A 679 -22.28 -34.14 13.30
N ASP A 680 -22.60 -32.93 13.75
CA ASP A 680 -21.58 -31.98 14.21
C ASP A 680 -21.12 -32.28 15.64
N ALA A 681 -19.90 -31.87 15.94
CA ALA A 681 -19.31 -31.90 17.27
C ALA A 681 -19.15 -30.47 17.78
N ILE A 682 -19.93 -30.12 18.80
CA ILE A 682 -19.80 -28.86 19.53
C ILE A 682 -18.82 -29.08 20.69
N ALA A 683 -17.67 -28.41 20.63
CA ALA A 683 -16.52 -28.71 21.46
C ALA A 683 -16.62 -28.16 22.90
N ASP A 684 -17.22 -26.98 23.09
CA ASP A 684 -17.06 -26.19 24.31
C ASP A 684 -18.35 -25.53 24.87
N PHE A 685 -19.52 -25.89 24.37
CA PHE A 685 -20.81 -25.28 24.76
C PHE A 685 -20.98 -24.95 26.25
N VAL A 686 -21.21 -23.66 26.54
CA VAL A 686 -21.40 -23.09 27.87
C VAL A 686 -22.88 -22.83 28.15
N VAL A 687 -23.45 -23.61 29.07
CA VAL A 687 -24.88 -23.51 29.41
C VAL A 687 -25.22 -22.14 30.02
N GLY A 688 -26.06 -21.38 29.32
CA GLY A 688 -26.56 -20.08 29.79
C GLY A 688 -25.82 -18.89 29.23
N GLU A 689 -24.76 -19.13 28.45
CA GLU A 689 -24.08 -18.15 27.60
C GLU A 689 -24.45 -18.49 26.14
N ASP A 690 -24.17 -19.71 25.70
CA ASP A 690 -24.38 -20.15 24.32
C ASP A 690 -25.82 -20.60 24.01
N THR A 691 -26.16 -20.51 22.73
CA THR A 691 -27.47 -20.87 22.17
C THR A 691 -27.32 -21.77 20.94
N ILE A 692 -28.15 -22.81 20.85
CA ILE A 692 -28.31 -23.63 19.66
C ILE A 692 -29.52 -23.12 18.87
N ALA A 693 -29.29 -22.52 17.72
CA ALA A 693 -30.34 -22.02 16.84
C ALA A 693 -30.73 -23.08 15.81
N LEU A 694 -32.04 -23.37 15.69
CA LEU A 694 -32.57 -24.39 14.78
C LEU A 694 -33.45 -23.72 13.71
N SER A 695 -33.04 -23.82 12.45
CA SER A 695 -33.79 -23.24 11.32
C SER A 695 -35.12 -23.97 11.07
N GLU A 696 -36.23 -23.23 10.99
CA GLU A 696 -37.56 -23.78 10.71
C GLU A 696 -37.65 -24.49 9.34
N SER A 697 -36.81 -24.11 8.36
CA SER A 697 -36.86 -24.75 7.04
C SER A 697 -36.36 -26.19 7.08
N THR A 698 -35.37 -26.49 7.93
CA THR A 698 -34.79 -27.83 8.09
C THR A 698 -35.50 -28.59 9.21
N PHE A 699 -35.74 -27.94 10.34
CA PHE A 699 -36.44 -28.49 11.50
C PHE A 699 -37.94 -28.20 11.46
N ASN A 700 -38.57 -28.48 10.32
CA ASN A 700 -39.94 -28.10 9.96
C ASN A 700 -41.10 -28.52 10.89
N ALA A 701 -40.86 -29.38 11.87
CA ALA A 701 -41.82 -29.72 12.92
C ALA A 701 -41.79 -28.73 14.09
N LEU A 702 -40.70 -27.95 14.21
CA LEU A 702 -40.57 -26.84 15.13
C LEU A 702 -41.20 -25.59 14.49
N THR A 703 -41.93 -24.82 15.31
CA THR A 703 -42.41 -23.47 14.97
C THR A 703 -41.87 -22.51 16.03
N VAL A 704 -41.82 -21.21 15.76
CA VAL A 704 -41.32 -20.22 16.73
C VAL A 704 -42.04 -20.39 18.07
N GLY A 705 -41.26 -20.69 19.12
CA GLY A 705 -41.77 -20.96 20.47
C GLY A 705 -42.22 -22.42 20.73
N ALA A 706 -42.00 -23.35 19.81
CA ALA A 706 -42.34 -24.77 19.93
C ALA A 706 -41.39 -25.58 20.82
N LEU A 707 -40.26 -25.02 21.25
CA LEU A 707 -39.25 -25.67 22.11
C LEU A 707 -39.77 -26.12 23.50
N ASN A 708 -41.06 -25.95 23.78
CA ASN A 708 -41.75 -26.71 24.82
C ASN A 708 -41.60 -28.24 24.65
N SER A 709 -41.19 -28.72 23.48
CA SER A 709 -40.99 -30.14 23.15
C SER A 709 -39.52 -30.62 23.31
N PHE A 710 -38.87 -30.24 24.40
CA PHE A 710 -37.47 -30.57 24.71
C PHE A 710 -37.36 -31.51 25.91
N ALA A 711 -36.50 -32.54 25.81
CA ALA A 711 -36.18 -33.41 26.94
C ALA A 711 -34.70 -33.78 27.09
N THR A 712 -34.28 -33.95 28.35
CA THR A 712 -32.98 -34.51 28.75
C THR A 712 -33.14 -35.96 29.22
N VAL A 713 -32.29 -36.87 28.75
CA VAL A 713 -32.33 -38.30 29.10
C VAL A 713 -30.96 -38.75 29.64
N ALA A 714 -30.95 -39.43 30.79
CA ALA A 714 -29.74 -39.75 31.56
C ALA A 714 -29.23 -41.20 31.41
N ASP A 715 -29.77 -41.99 30.49
CA ASP A 715 -29.33 -43.37 30.24
C ASP A 715 -29.50 -43.73 28.77
N ALA A 716 -28.37 -44.03 28.11
CA ALA A 716 -28.21 -44.36 26.68
C ALA A 716 -28.94 -45.65 26.21
N THR A 717 -29.93 -46.11 26.96
CA THR A 717 -30.86 -47.18 26.56
C THR A 717 -32.28 -46.66 26.28
N ALA A 718 -32.53 -45.36 26.46
CA ALA A 718 -33.84 -44.71 26.30
C ALA A 718 -33.96 -43.74 25.11
N ALA A 719 -32.91 -43.54 24.28
CA ALA A 719 -33.05 -42.81 23.00
C ALA A 719 -33.94 -43.56 21.99
N GLY A 720 -34.30 -44.82 22.26
CA GLY A 720 -35.47 -45.43 21.66
C GLY A 720 -36.74 -44.97 22.37
N ALA A 721 -37.56 -44.16 21.69
CA ALA A 721 -38.97 -43.90 21.99
C ALA A 721 -39.38 -42.65 22.82
N SER A 722 -38.73 -41.51 22.60
CA SER A 722 -39.26 -40.20 23.06
C SER A 722 -40.16 -39.59 21.98
N ALA A 723 -41.32 -39.06 22.37
CA ALA A 723 -42.22 -38.29 21.49
C ALA A 723 -41.82 -36.80 21.40
N GLU A 724 -40.76 -36.40 22.09
CA GLU A 724 -40.26 -35.02 22.06
C GLU A 724 -39.53 -34.76 20.74
N LEU A 725 -39.67 -33.54 20.22
CA LEU A 725 -39.08 -33.18 18.93
C LEU A 725 -37.56 -33.06 19.03
N ILE A 726 -37.03 -32.58 20.17
CA ILE A 726 -35.58 -32.48 20.43
C ILE A 726 -35.24 -33.23 21.72
N THR A 727 -34.22 -34.09 21.66
CA THR A 727 -33.77 -34.89 22.81
C THR A 727 -32.25 -34.80 22.97
N TYR A 728 -31.78 -34.58 24.20
CA TYR A 728 -30.37 -34.63 24.59
C TYR A 728 -30.08 -35.85 25.49
N ASP A 729 -29.16 -36.72 25.10
CA ASP A 729 -28.63 -37.80 25.94
C ASP A 729 -27.42 -37.31 26.73
N SER A 730 -27.60 -37.09 28.03
CA SER A 730 -26.55 -36.54 28.89
C SER A 730 -25.38 -37.50 29.13
N ASN A 731 -25.50 -38.79 28.80
CA ASN A 731 -24.39 -39.74 28.98
C ASN A 731 -23.46 -39.79 27.77
N SER A 732 -24.03 -39.68 26.57
CA SER A 732 -23.26 -39.69 25.32
C SER A 732 -22.96 -38.29 24.80
N GLY A 733 -23.74 -37.29 25.19
CA GLY A 733 -23.68 -35.93 24.66
C GLY A 733 -24.48 -35.72 23.37
N ALA A 734 -25.18 -36.74 22.87
CA ALA A 734 -25.84 -36.67 21.56
C ALA A 734 -27.17 -35.90 21.58
N LEU A 735 -27.39 -35.09 20.55
CA LEU A 735 -28.63 -34.37 20.25
C LEU A 735 -29.37 -35.02 19.08
N TYR A 736 -30.66 -35.26 19.28
CA TYR A 736 -31.53 -35.93 18.31
C TYR A 736 -32.76 -35.08 17.96
N TYR A 737 -33.14 -35.12 16.68
CA TYR A 737 -34.39 -34.56 16.16
C TYR A 737 -35.37 -35.66 15.77
N ASN A 738 -36.61 -35.56 16.25
CA ASN A 738 -37.73 -36.41 15.88
C ASN A 738 -38.85 -35.58 15.24
N PRO A 739 -38.89 -35.42 13.90
CA PRO A 739 -39.87 -34.55 13.23
C PRO A 739 -41.32 -35.01 13.37
N ASP A 740 -41.59 -36.28 13.70
CA ASP A 740 -42.96 -36.78 13.76
C ASP A 740 -43.66 -36.52 15.11
N GLY A 741 -42.87 -36.25 16.17
CA GLY A 741 -43.31 -35.94 17.53
C GLY A 741 -44.33 -36.92 18.15
N ASN A 742 -44.55 -38.07 17.53
CA ASN A 742 -45.70 -38.94 17.81
C ASN A 742 -45.34 -40.42 17.74
N THR A 743 -44.19 -40.78 17.17
CA THR A 743 -43.71 -42.16 17.18
C THR A 743 -42.53 -42.34 18.11
N ALA A 744 -42.49 -43.55 18.66
CA ALA A 744 -41.35 -44.06 19.37
C ALA A 744 -40.18 -44.31 18.38
N GLY A 745 -39.43 -43.27 17.99
CA GLY A 745 -38.36 -43.37 16.98
C GLY A 745 -37.95 -41.99 16.41
N LEU A 746 -37.02 -41.95 15.46
CA LEU A 746 -36.51 -40.72 14.83
C LEU A 746 -37.07 -40.55 13.41
N GLY A 747 -38.37 -40.73 13.18
CA GLY A 747 -38.96 -40.92 11.85
C GLY A 747 -38.66 -39.80 10.83
N GLY A 748 -37.58 -39.92 10.06
CA GLY A 748 -37.11 -38.90 9.10
C GLY A 748 -36.13 -37.87 9.69
N GLY A 749 -35.91 -37.90 11.01
CA GLY A 749 -34.86 -37.17 11.71
C GLY A 749 -33.74 -38.11 12.15
N GLY A 750 -32.92 -37.67 13.10
CA GLY A 750 -31.66 -38.33 13.42
C GLY A 750 -30.87 -37.62 14.50
N GLN A 751 -29.68 -38.13 14.77
CA GLN A 751 -28.67 -37.33 15.46
C GLN A 751 -28.23 -36.21 14.53
N PHE A 752 -28.05 -35.00 15.04
CA PHE A 752 -27.54 -33.87 14.25
C PHE A 752 -26.35 -33.18 14.90
N ALA A 753 -26.18 -33.33 16.21
CA ALA A 753 -25.04 -32.77 16.92
C ALA A 753 -24.64 -33.64 18.12
N SER A 754 -23.46 -33.36 18.64
CA SER A 754 -22.94 -33.90 19.89
C SER A 754 -22.25 -32.80 20.69
N LEU A 755 -22.36 -32.87 22.02
CA LEU A 755 -21.82 -31.93 22.99
C LEU A 755 -21.05 -32.69 24.06
N ALA A 756 -20.37 -31.98 24.96
CA ALA A 756 -19.83 -32.59 26.17
C ALA A 756 -20.92 -33.36 26.98
N PRO A 757 -20.68 -34.59 27.45
CA PRO A 757 -21.62 -35.30 28.30
C PRO A 757 -21.84 -34.60 29.66
N GLY A 758 -23.03 -34.74 30.22
CA GLY A 758 -23.38 -34.28 31.56
C GLY A 758 -23.87 -32.83 31.66
N LEU A 759 -24.03 -32.13 30.54
CA LEU A 759 -24.58 -30.78 30.53
C LEU A 759 -26.05 -30.76 30.99
N SER A 760 -26.45 -29.70 31.66
CA SER A 760 -27.83 -29.49 32.12
C SER A 760 -28.59 -28.57 31.18
N LEU A 761 -28.91 -29.10 29.99
CA LEU A 761 -29.63 -28.35 28.96
C LEU A 761 -31.12 -28.21 29.28
N SER A 762 -31.72 -27.13 28.80
CA SER A 762 -33.16 -26.90 28.83
C SER A 762 -33.63 -26.21 27.54
N ALA A 763 -34.94 -26.05 27.37
CA ALA A 763 -35.50 -25.34 26.21
C ALA A 763 -34.97 -23.90 26.04
N SER A 764 -34.42 -23.27 27.09
CA SER A 764 -33.84 -21.92 26.99
C SER A 764 -32.47 -21.89 26.30
N ASN A 765 -31.83 -23.05 26.10
CA ASN A 765 -30.56 -23.15 25.38
C ASN A 765 -30.75 -23.26 23.86
N PHE A 766 -32.00 -23.23 23.40
CA PHE A 766 -32.36 -23.39 22.00
C PHE A 766 -33.20 -22.20 21.54
N THR A 767 -33.03 -21.83 20.28
CA THR A 767 -33.94 -20.94 19.55
C THR A 767 -34.41 -21.62 18.27
N VAL A 768 -35.55 -21.15 17.74
CA VAL A 768 -36.10 -21.60 16.45
C VAL A 768 -36.32 -20.35 15.62
N GLU A 769 -35.73 -20.32 14.43
CA GLU A 769 -35.62 -19.12 13.58
C GLU A 769 -36.14 -19.32 12.15
#